data_AF-A0A8W8N4I1-F1
#
_entry.id   AF-A0A8W8N4I1-F1
#
_cell.length_a   1.000
_cell.length_b   1.000
_cell.length_c   1.000
_cell.angle_alpha   90.00
_cell.angle_beta   90.00
_cell.angle_gamma   90.00
#
_symmetry.space_group_name_H-M   'P 1'
#
loop_
_entity.id
_entity.type
_entity.pdbx_description
1 polymer ?
#
loop_
_entity_poly.entity_id
_entity_poly.type
_entity_poly.pdbx_seq_one_letter_code
_entity_poly.pdbx_strand_id
1 'polypeptide(L)'
;MIYNQTNPAICWVLVAVHCKRYQTPITSTGSRVHSSVLPDITPTYPHRKSCMISGLQMLHVLGRLASVIFLATCVTSDDPALYTCQPGTTPQGVTPAPNPPPMPTLSGVTAFSTKIEAIIGETTSTVSAEEYYDSANKKAAIFVLISGEQFKIIYDYDTNEIFYVNPDQTCYTKNLTTDSNNVFFGTTVSNKFHVFNTLDALQFAVNKGQTYMGTKVTRGILCDYWRSCINWPELNSTFTMDYYFSVSNWVTPSGISQVPVRAEVFGYRTMAGGAKHKFHHIYDYSEFQAQPPLDQTVFETPSMVVCTNRKQVRSLPQLTKAFLYREEIVPKSGTSTTADVWYDNNLRLVRYDFRPPSPQPPYYNTDAVTEIHDFNTGVAYAIDRIMANCSIIPIMNASFDTSINVSVAANKQQFVIKMKSPQDLFYIDNNYTYAGQRYARGEQCDVFIRQRSDFMLGGHAINATLEFYFLSSNQMQINNDGNTVSQAADIPVQLNVNVPSIPYTVTYSIYNYDPEEPAITSYDISNCYSIENKMGFKITFYGSFDSKVMAYKDIFLYQSISLAASISGVTPLRITKPSFYMDSGNGYFVATLLDRAPILQRFQKLPGKVVQFNNDAVIRNIKTADMCAYLCNGNVNFTCNSFEYCPSSKVCTLSKIHTDDGNVVSSTQQCDLYDRSLGSNSFVEVPLTDAWQNLRNGVIKQLFQISIKYDKNTQTYTAQDIVNDVVDSGDLPPASVKTLQSFKSMPNKYVPNFDDNILTGLSIDDCASACVTQTSFVCQSFEYQLIQGTCVLSHLHPDEHPGAIKGISGTDLYIRDYTSKFTKLPGQTVLSSSSVIYQQVFDTNQCAKLCDNYQAYNCKSFDFCFDIGTCFLGKTHVFDVPKADVISNPMCNHYSRNYIDDFTMTASRTIQLVNDRIVSGVTLAQCAKNCVDMEAGSCASFSYCDGQSLCRLSTASMKNVGQVSATPSATCNLYTRQYFPDGTGYVA
;
A
#
# COMPACT_ATOMS: atom_id res chain seq x y z
N MET A 1 -27.11 -34.43 36.45
CA MET A 1 -27.24 -35.59 37.36
C MET A 1 -26.12 -36.58 37.05
N ILE A 2 -25.84 -37.50 37.98
CA ILE A 2 -24.76 -38.49 37.96
C ILE A 2 -24.68 -39.26 36.62
N TYR A 3 -23.47 -39.42 36.06
CA TYR A 3 -22.98 -40.69 35.50
C TYR A 3 -21.44 -40.74 35.49
N ASN A 4 -20.87 -41.94 35.43
CA ASN A 4 -19.51 -42.25 35.92
C ASN A 4 -18.37 -42.15 34.89
N GLN A 5 -17.16 -42.08 35.43
CA GLN A 5 -15.89 -42.26 34.71
C GLN A 5 -15.78 -43.68 34.12
N THR A 6 -15.32 -43.81 32.87
CA THR A 6 -14.49 -44.94 32.40
C THR A 6 -13.87 -44.63 31.04
N ASN A 7 -12.57 -44.92 30.87
CA ASN A 7 -11.85 -44.86 29.59
C ASN A 7 -12.03 -46.23 28.88
N PRO A 8 -12.14 -46.32 27.53
CA PRO A 8 -10.96 -46.08 26.68
C PRO A 8 -11.24 -45.32 25.37
N ALA A 9 -10.26 -44.52 24.94
CA ALA A 9 -10.16 -44.01 23.56
C ALA A 9 -9.83 -45.13 22.54
N ILE A 10 -9.52 -44.74 21.30
CA ILE A 10 -9.30 -45.59 20.10
C ILE A 10 -10.59 -46.22 19.54
N CYS A 11 -11.52 -46.72 20.36
CA CYS A 11 -12.82 -47.19 19.82
C CYS A 11 -13.76 -46.06 19.38
N TRP A 12 -13.57 -44.82 19.85
CA TRP A 12 -14.53 -43.73 19.64
C TRP A 12 -14.36 -42.95 18.33
N VAL A 13 -13.16 -42.89 17.76
CA VAL A 13 -12.91 -42.22 16.46
C VAL A 13 -13.55 -43.00 15.30
N LEU A 14 -13.63 -44.33 15.43
CA LEU A 14 -14.21 -45.24 14.42
C LEU A 14 -15.74 -45.39 14.47
N VAL A 15 -16.44 -44.80 15.46
CA VAL A 15 -17.88 -45.04 15.70
C VAL A 15 -18.72 -43.76 15.66
N ALA A 16 -18.13 -42.58 15.86
CA ALA A 16 -18.89 -41.32 15.96
C ALA A 16 -19.58 -40.84 14.67
N VAL A 17 -19.13 -41.29 13.49
CA VAL A 17 -19.61 -40.84 12.16
C VAL A 17 -20.92 -41.56 11.73
N HIS A 18 -21.41 -42.55 12.48
CA HIS A 18 -22.60 -43.35 12.11
C HIS A 18 -23.71 -43.34 13.16
N CYS A 19 -24.14 -42.15 13.61
CA CYS A 19 -25.34 -42.04 14.45
C CYS A 19 -26.16 -40.75 14.26
N LYS A 20 -26.31 -40.22 13.02
CA LYS A 20 -27.17 -39.03 12.80
C LYS A 20 -27.82 -38.84 11.42
N ARG A 21 -28.43 -39.88 10.83
CA ARG A 21 -29.47 -39.74 9.77
C ARG A 21 -30.22 -41.06 9.49
N TYR A 22 -31.27 -41.37 10.26
CA TYR A 22 -32.43 -42.16 9.80
C TYR A 22 -33.63 -41.95 10.73
N GLN A 23 -34.29 -40.79 10.58
CA GLN A 23 -35.67 -40.59 11.02
C GLN A 23 -36.44 -39.90 9.90
N THR A 24 -37.24 -40.68 9.16
CA THR A 24 -38.35 -40.21 8.33
C THR A 24 -39.56 -41.07 8.67
N PRO A 25 -40.70 -40.48 9.09
CA PRO A 25 -41.88 -41.25 9.47
C PRO A 25 -42.64 -41.74 8.23
N ILE A 26 -43.31 -42.89 8.36
CA ILE A 26 -44.24 -43.40 7.36
C ILE A 26 -45.65 -42.90 7.68
N THR A 27 -46.31 -42.20 6.74
CA THR A 27 -47.77 -42.28 6.53
C THR A 27 -48.14 -41.73 5.16
N SER A 28 -49.36 -42.02 4.68
CA SER A 28 -49.75 -41.96 3.27
C SER A 28 -50.85 -40.94 2.95
N THR A 29 -50.94 -40.50 1.68
CA THR A 29 -52.13 -40.42 0.78
C THR A 29 -51.90 -39.42 -0.38
N GLY A 30 -52.73 -39.43 -1.45
CA GLY A 30 -52.92 -38.20 -2.25
C GLY A 30 -52.68 -38.14 -3.79
N SER A 31 -53.00 -39.18 -4.57
CA SER A 31 -53.58 -39.10 -5.96
C SER A 31 -53.30 -37.93 -6.97
N ARG A 32 -52.89 -38.31 -8.22
CA ARG A 32 -53.28 -37.72 -9.56
C ARG A 32 -52.69 -36.31 -9.94
N VAL A 33 -52.49 -35.88 -11.21
CA VAL A 33 -52.72 -36.43 -12.58
C VAL A 33 -51.88 -35.69 -13.69
N HIS A 34 -51.56 -36.35 -14.83
CA HIS A 34 -51.12 -35.82 -16.16
C HIS A 34 -49.85 -34.91 -16.29
N SER A 35 -49.14 -34.75 -17.43
CA SER A 35 -49.00 -35.57 -18.69
C SER A 35 -47.90 -35.03 -19.65
N SER A 36 -47.23 -35.93 -20.41
CA SER A 36 -46.49 -35.68 -21.70
C SER A 36 -45.23 -34.77 -21.64
N VAL A 37 -44.26 -34.74 -22.58
CA VAL A 37 -44.11 -35.24 -23.98
C VAL A 37 -42.70 -35.84 -24.22
N LEU A 38 -42.55 -36.74 -25.21
CA LEU A 38 -41.28 -37.26 -25.80
C LEU A 38 -41.21 -36.82 -27.30
N PRO A 39 -40.05 -36.69 -27.99
CA PRO A 39 -39.18 -37.85 -28.30
C PRO A 39 -37.66 -37.57 -28.54
N ASP A 40 -36.97 -38.60 -29.02
CA ASP A 40 -35.57 -38.69 -29.43
C ASP A 40 -35.13 -37.79 -30.61
N ILE A 41 -33.81 -37.68 -30.86
CA ILE A 41 -33.14 -38.18 -32.10
C ILE A 41 -31.62 -37.89 -32.11
N THR A 42 -30.84 -38.84 -32.65
CA THR A 42 -29.43 -38.72 -33.10
C THR A 42 -29.39 -39.12 -34.60
N PRO A 43 -28.31 -39.01 -35.43
CA PRO A 43 -26.87 -38.96 -35.09
C PRO A 43 -25.96 -38.15 -36.08
N THR A 44 -24.66 -38.50 -36.12
CA THR A 44 -23.66 -38.44 -37.23
C THR A 44 -22.47 -37.45 -37.20
N TYR A 45 -21.28 -38.08 -37.22
CA TYR A 45 -19.94 -37.66 -37.68
C TYR A 45 -19.89 -37.45 -39.22
N PRO A 46 -18.83 -36.91 -39.91
CA PRO A 46 -17.44 -37.39 -39.77
C PRO A 46 -16.20 -36.54 -40.22
N HIS A 47 -14.99 -37.04 -39.82
CA HIS A 47 -13.75 -37.13 -40.65
C HIS A 47 -12.89 -35.85 -40.95
N ARG A 48 -11.54 -35.88 -41.15
CA ARG A 48 -10.47 -36.94 -41.11
C ARG A 48 -9.01 -36.36 -41.16
N LYS A 49 -8.00 -37.26 -40.99
CA LYS A 49 -6.53 -37.17 -41.36
C LYS A 49 -5.62 -36.31 -40.44
N SER A 50 -4.33 -36.60 -40.20
CA SER A 50 -3.43 -37.77 -40.43
C SER A 50 -2.21 -37.67 -39.46
N CYS A 51 -1.60 -38.74 -38.88
CA CYS A 51 -0.62 -39.72 -39.45
C CYS A 51 0.74 -39.09 -39.87
N MET A 52 1.96 -39.60 -39.58
CA MET A 52 2.53 -40.98 -39.39
C MET A 52 3.78 -40.99 -38.44
N ILE A 53 4.08 -42.01 -37.59
CA ILE A 53 4.69 -43.39 -37.69
C ILE A 53 6.23 -43.52 -37.60
N SER A 54 6.70 -44.21 -36.55
CA SER A 54 7.75 -45.28 -36.52
C SER A 54 7.77 -45.91 -35.10
N GLY A 55 7.80 -47.22 -34.81
CA GLY A 55 8.03 -48.45 -35.59
C GLY A 55 9.43 -49.02 -35.28
N LEU A 56 9.69 -50.30 -34.99
CA LEU A 56 8.95 -51.59 -34.90
C LEU A 56 9.48 -52.34 -33.61
N GLN A 57 9.26 -53.60 -33.18
CA GLN A 57 8.62 -54.90 -33.55
C GLN A 57 8.48 -55.74 -32.22
N MET A 58 8.11 -57.03 -32.04
CA MET A 58 7.57 -58.18 -32.79
C MET A 58 6.85 -59.11 -31.78
N LEU A 59 5.52 -59.22 -31.75
CA LEU A 59 4.67 -60.32 -32.28
C LEU A 59 4.85 -61.77 -31.74
N HIS A 60 3.81 -62.25 -31.01
CA HIS A 60 3.08 -63.54 -31.12
C HIS A 60 3.83 -64.90 -31.01
N VAL A 61 3.21 -66.01 -30.52
CA VAL A 61 2.10 -66.77 -31.15
C VAL A 61 1.30 -67.67 -30.15
N LEU A 62 -0.02 -67.74 -30.40
CA LEU A 62 -1.06 -68.76 -30.06
C LEU A 62 -0.83 -69.81 -28.95
N GLY A 63 -1.83 -69.95 -28.05
CA GLY A 63 -1.91 -71.02 -27.05
C GLY A 63 -2.92 -72.15 -27.34
N ARG A 64 -3.02 -73.09 -26.41
CA ARG A 64 -4.10 -74.10 -26.19
C ARG A 64 -3.92 -74.73 -24.80
N LEU A 65 -4.89 -75.56 -24.37
CA LEU A 65 -5.04 -76.16 -23.02
C LEU A 65 -5.40 -75.10 -21.95
N ALA A 66 -6.62 -75.00 -21.40
CA ALA A 66 -7.63 -75.96 -20.94
C ALA A 66 -7.40 -76.53 -19.52
N SER A 67 -8.38 -76.24 -18.65
CA SER A 67 -8.80 -77.05 -17.50
C SER A 67 -7.80 -77.37 -16.38
N VAL A 68 -7.38 -76.35 -15.63
CA VAL A 68 -7.23 -76.49 -14.16
C VAL A 68 -7.82 -75.26 -13.47
N ILE A 69 -9.10 -75.32 -13.10
CA ILE A 69 -9.64 -74.40 -12.08
C ILE A 69 -9.31 -74.98 -10.72
N PHE A 70 -8.12 -74.68 -10.21
CA PHE A 70 -7.93 -74.73 -8.76
C PHE A 70 -8.57 -73.47 -8.18
N LEU A 71 -9.68 -73.65 -7.45
CA LEU A 71 -10.15 -72.70 -6.46
C LEU A 71 -9.15 -72.69 -5.30
N ALA A 72 -7.98 -72.09 -5.54
CA ALA A 72 -7.06 -71.65 -4.51
C ALA A 72 -7.66 -70.41 -3.82
N THR A 73 -8.78 -70.61 -3.15
CA THR A 73 -9.18 -69.71 -2.05
C THR A 73 -8.08 -69.82 -1.01
N CYS A 74 -7.11 -68.90 -1.04
CA CYS A 74 -6.18 -68.66 0.05
C CYS A 74 -6.97 -68.07 1.23
N VAL A 75 -7.79 -68.93 1.85
CA VAL A 75 -8.01 -68.86 3.29
C VAL A 75 -6.64 -69.09 3.90
N THR A 76 -5.92 -68.01 4.17
CA THR A 76 -4.77 -68.06 5.05
C THR A 76 -5.27 -68.62 6.37
N SER A 77 -4.82 -69.82 6.71
CA SER A 77 -5.08 -70.38 8.04
C SER A 77 -4.31 -69.52 9.03
N ASP A 78 -5.01 -68.57 9.64
CA ASP A 78 -4.51 -67.74 10.75
C ASP A 78 -3.81 -68.66 11.76
N ASP A 79 -2.48 -68.59 11.81
CA ASP A 79 -1.70 -69.39 12.74
C ASP A 79 -2.10 -68.98 14.18
N PRO A 80 -2.73 -69.88 14.96
CA PRO A 80 -3.22 -69.54 16.29
C PRO A 80 -2.11 -69.06 17.22
N ALA A 81 -0.86 -69.48 16.98
CA ALA A 81 0.30 -69.07 17.77
C ALA A 81 0.63 -67.57 17.62
N LEU A 82 0.23 -66.92 16.52
CA LEU A 82 0.42 -65.48 16.35
C LEU A 82 -0.40 -64.65 17.33
N TYR A 83 -1.62 -65.11 17.67
CA TYR A 83 -2.54 -64.36 18.52
C TYR A 83 -2.30 -64.55 20.02
N THR A 84 -1.37 -65.43 20.43
CA THR A 84 -1.02 -65.67 21.83
C THR A 84 0.49 -65.81 22.04
N CYS A 85 1.10 -64.86 22.74
CA CYS A 85 2.54 -64.87 23.02
C CYS A 85 2.84 -64.65 24.51
N GLN A 86 4.09 -64.89 24.92
CA GLN A 86 4.59 -64.62 26.29
C GLN A 86 5.69 -63.54 26.26
N PRO A 87 5.51 -62.39 26.95
CA PRO A 87 6.47 -61.29 26.92
C PRO A 87 7.87 -61.70 27.39
N GLY A 88 8.91 -61.21 26.71
CA GLY A 88 10.31 -61.50 27.08
C GLY A 88 10.79 -62.93 26.79
N THR A 89 10.00 -63.74 26.08
CA THR A 89 10.42 -65.07 25.59
C THR A 89 10.54 -65.06 24.06
N THR A 90 11.47 -65.84 23.51
CA THR A 90 11.52 -66.11 22.07
C THR A 90 10.22 -66.77 21.61
N PRO A 91 9.64 -66.37 20.45
CA PRO A 91 8.43 -66.99 19.93
C PRO A 91 8.59 -68.51 19.76
N GLN A 92 7.57 -69.28 20.15
CA GLN A 92 7.63 -70.74 20.05
C GLN A 92 7.88 -71.18 18.59
N GLY A 93 8.84 -72.09 18.41
CA GLY A 93 9.24 -72.62 17.11
C GLY A 93 10.37 -71.85 16.39
N VAL A 94 10.84 -70.72 16.91
CA VAL A 94 11.91 -69.93 16.26
C VAL A 94 13.29 -70.27 16.83
N THR A 95 14.19 -70.79 15.99
CA THR A 95 15.63 -70.85 16.29
C THR A 95 16.30 -69.52 15.94
N PRO A 96 17.04 -68.87 16.87
CA PRO A 96 17.76 -67.64 16.57
C PRO A 96 18.73 -67.82 15.39
N ALA A 97 18.69 -66.90 14.42
CA ALA A 97 19.65 -66.88 13.33
C ALA A 97 21.08 -66.63 13.86
N PRO A 98 22.13 -67.23 13.28
CA PRO A 98 23.51 -66.90 13.62
C PRO A 98 23.82 -65.47 13.15
N ASN A 99 24.25 -64.60 14.08
CA ASN A 99 24.57 -63.18 13.85
C ASN A 99 23.44 -62.41 13.12
N PRO A 100 22.27 -62.22 13.75
CA PRO A 100 21.17 -61.47 13.15
C PRO A 100 21.57 -59.99 12.97
N PRO A 101 21.04 -59.29 11.95
CA PRO A 101 21.22 -57.85 11.83
C PRO A 101 20.65 -57.13 13.08
N PRO A 102 21.30 -56.05 13.56
CA PRO A 102 20.73 -55.22 14.60
C PRO A 102 19.43 -54.62 14.08
N MET A 103 18.41 -54.55 14.95
CA MET A 103 17.15 -53.93 14.59
C MET A 103 17.36 -52.42 14.36
N PRO A 104 16.93 -51.85 13.22
CA PRO A 104 17.06 -50.43 12.96
C PRO A 104 16.30 -49.62 14.01
N THR A 105 16.86 -48.47 14.39
CA THR A 105 16.25 -47.59 15.39
C THR A 105 16.17 -46.17 14.84
N LEU A 106 15.16 -45.41 15.25
CA LEU A 106 15.10 -43.96 15.00
C LEU A 106 15.97 -43.17 16.00
N SER A 107 16.98 -43.79 16.61
CA SER A 107 17.86 -43.14 17.59
C SER A 107 18.76 -42.12 16.90
N GLY A 108 18.48 -40.83 17.11
CA GLY A 108 19.15 -39.71 16.44
C GLY A 108 18.33 -39.06 15.32
N VAL A 109 17.16 -39.62 14.96
CA VAL A 109 16.19 -38.95 14.09
C VAL A 109 15.39 -37.95 14.93
N THR A 110 15.73 -36.67 14.82
CA THR A 110 15.08 -35.57 15.55
C THR A 110 13.78 -35.10 14.91
N ALA A 111 13.57 -35.39 13.62
CA ALA A 111 12.34 -35.07 12.93
C ALA A 111 12.07 -36.09 11.82
N PHE A 112 10.79 -36.40 11.55
CA PHE A 112 10.40 -37.25 10.44
C PHE A 112 9.03 -36.88 9.87
N SER A 113 8.76 -37.37 8.66
CA SER A 113 7.41 -37.49 8.10
C SER A 113 7.22 -38.83 7.41
N THR A 114 5.99 -39.34 7.39
CA THR A 114 5.63 -40.60 6.71
C THR A 114 4.13 -40.69 6.45
N LYS A 115 3.74 -41.45 5.43
CA LYS A 115 2.35 -41.85 5.21
C LYS A 115 2.12 -43.28 5.71
N ILE A 116 0.96 -43.52 6.30
CA ILE A 116 0.57 -44.79 6.92
C ILE A 116 -0.76 -45.24 6.31
N GLU A 117 -0.79 -46.48 5.81
CA GLU A 117 -2.01 -47.17 5.41
C GLU A 117 -2.35 -48.22 6.48
N ALA A 118 -3.37 -47.95 7.30
CA ALA A 118 -3.79 -48.78 8.40
C ALA A 118 -5.00 -49.64 8.01
N ILE A 119 -4.78 -50.93 7.77
CA ILE A 119 -5.82 -51.92 7.46
C ILE A 119 -6.29 -52.56 8.76
N ILE A 120 -7.57 -52.38 9.09
CA ILE A 120 -8.19 -52.80 10.34
C ILE A 120 -9.03 -54.05 10.07
N GLY A 121 -8.51 -55.22 10.46
CA GLY A 121 -9.02 -56.53 10.03
C GLY A 121 -10.41 -56.89 10.57
N GLU A 122 -10.85 -56.28 11.67
CA GLU A 122 -12.14 -56.55 12.32
C GLU A 122 -13.29 -55.76 11.68
N THR A 123 -12.97 -54.65 11.01
CA THR A 123 -13.94 -53.73 10.40
C THR A 123 -13.91 -53.73 8.88
N THR A 124 -12.99 -54.48 8.26
CA THR A 124 -12.75 -54.50 6.80
C THR A 124 -12.52 -53.10 6.20
N SER A 125 -11.94 -52.19 6.98
CA SER A 125 -11.73 -50.78 6.61
C SER A 125 -10.26 -50.41 6.57
N THR A 126 -9.88 -49.60 5.59
CA THR A 126 -8.57 -48.92 5.56
C THR A 126 -8.71 -47.48 6.04
N VAL A 127 -7.80 -47.06 6.91
CA VAL A 127 -7.61 -45.66 7.32
C VAL A 127 -6.27 -45.19 6.78
N SER A 128 -6.23 -44.04 6.13
CA SER A 128 -4.95 -43.42 5.71
C SER A 128 -4.57 -42.34 6.72
N ALA A 129 -3.28 -42.23 7.03
CA ALA A 129 -2.76 -41.14 7.86
C ALA A 129 -1.44 -40.58 7.31
N GLU A 130 -1.16 -39.32 7.65
CA GLU A 130 0.14 -38.67 7.41
C GLU A 130 0.66 -38.16 8.76
N GLU A 131 1.81 -38.68 9.19
CA GLU A 131 2.46 -38.27 10.44
C GLU A 131 3.63 -37.32 10.17
N TYR A 132 3.72 -36.28 11.01
CA TYR A 132 4.78 -35.29 11.03
C TYR A 132 5.25 -35.10 12.46
N TYR A 133 6.56 -35.14 12.70
CA TYR A 133 7.15 -35.02 14.03
C TYR A 133 8.44 -34.19 13.97
N ASP A 134 8.61 -33.26 14.90
CA ASP A 134 9.82 -32.46 15.08
C ASP A 134 10.10 -32.29 16.59
N SER A 135 11.11 -32.99 17.10
CA SER A 135 11.53 -32.93 18.50
C SER A 135 12.33 -31.67 18.83
N ALA A 136 12.91 -30.98 17.83
CA ALA A 136 13.72 -29.79 18.04
C ALA A 136 12.82 -28.57 18.24
N ASN A 137 11.80 -28.43 17.40
CA ASN A 137 10.73 -27.43 17.53
C ASN A 137 9.59 -27.87 18.47
N LYS A 138 9.66 -29.11 19.00
CA LYS A 138 8.69 -29.71 19.94
C LYS A 138 7.24 -29.66 19.44
N LYS A 139 7.03 -30.08 18.19
CA LYS A 139 5.70 -30.16 17.56
C LYS A 139 5.49 -31.52 16.90
N ALA A 140 4.23 -31.95 16.86
CA ALA A 140 3.81 -33.07 16.04
C ALA A 140 2.45 -32.77 15.39
N ALA A 141 2.16 -33.42 14.28
CA ALA A 141 0.86 -33.37 13.63
C ALA A 141 0.53 -34.72 12.99
N ILE A 142 -0.74 -35.10 13.04
CA ILE A 142 -1.28 -36.22 12.28
C ILE A 142 -2.52 -35.79 11.51
N PHE A 143 -2.53 -36.09 10.22
CA PHE A 143 -3.71 -36.01 9.36
C PHE A 143 -4.28 -37.41 9.24
N VAL A 144 -5.60 -37.58 9.38
CA VAL A 144 -6.27 -38.89 9.31
C VAL A 144 -7.44 -38.80 8.34
N LEU A 145 -7.40 -39.61 7.28
CA LEU A 145 -8.46 -39.75 6.29
C LEU A 145 -9.20 -41.06 6.52
N ILE A 146 -10.49 -40.97 6.85
CA ILE A 146 -11.37 -42.10 7.11
C ILE A 146 -12.74 -41.86 6.47
N SER A 147 -13.27 -42.83 5.73
CA SER A 147 -14.58 -42.75 5.06
C SER A 147 -14.76 -41.55 4.10
N GLY A 148 -13.67 -40.93 3.65
CA GLY A 148 -13.68 -39.70 2.83
C GLY A 148 -13.60 -38.39 3.63
N GLU A 149 -13.64 -38.45 4.96
CA GLU A 149 -13.49 -37.31 5.86
C GLU A 149 -12.04 -37.20 6.38
N GLN A 150 -11.45 -36.01 6.27
CA GLN A 150 -10.09 -35.74 6.75
C GLN A 150 -10.11 -34.92 8.04
N PHE A 151 -9.46 -35.45 9.08
CA PHE A 151 -9.25 -34.84 10.38
C PHE A 151 -7.78 -34.44 10.51
N LYS A 152 -7.47 -33.36 11.25
CA LYS A 152 -6.10 -32.98 11.61
C LYS A 152 -5.99 -32.81 13.13
N ILE A 153 -5.01 -33.47 13.73
CA ILE A 153 -4.67 -33.32 15.15
C ILE A 153 -3.25 -32.77 15.25
N ILE A 154 -3.05 -31.71 16.04
CA ILE A 154 -1.77 -31.01 16.21
C ILE A 154 -1.39 -31.02 17.68
N TYR A 155 -0.10 -31.21 17.96
CA TYR A 155 0.49 -31.34 19.28
C TYR A 155 1.53 -30.25 19.48
N ASP A 156 1.28 -29.35 20.41
CA ASP A 156 2.23 -28.31 20.82
C ASP A 156 2.65 -28.59 22.27
N TYR A 157 3.90 -29.01 22.44
CA TYR A 157 4.43 -29.46 23.72
C TYR A 157 4.98 -28.32 24.58
N ASP A 158 5.33 -27.17 23.99
CA ASP A 158 5.79 -26.00 24.72
C ASP A 158 4.61 -25.26 25.38
N THR A 159 3.48 -25.19 24.69
CA THR A 159 2.23 -24.69 25.28
C THR A 159 1.49 -25.76 26.09
N ASN A 160 1.79 -27.05 25.89
CA ASN A 160 1.03 -28.20 26.40
C ASN A 160 -0.45 -28.13 25.97
N GLU A 161 -0.65 -28.12 24.64
CA GLU A 161 -1.94 -28.05 23.97
C GLU A 161 -2.04 -29.12 22.86
N ILE A 162 -3.27 -29.61 22.65
CA ILE A 162 -3.62 -30.48 21.52
C ILE A 162 -4.82 -29.86 20.80
N PHE A 163 -4.65 -29.60 19.51
CA PHE A 163 -5.66 -28.97 18.64
C PHE A 163 -6.33 -30.02 17.76
N TYR A 164 -7.65 -29.95 17.66
CA TYR A 164 -8.45 -30.82 16.81
C TYR A 164 -9.14 -29.99 15.74
N VAL A 165 -8.84 -30.26 14.47
CA VAL A 165 -9.52 -29.65 13.33
C VAL A 165 -10.34 -30.73 12.63
N ASN A 166 -11.64 -30.48 12.53
CA ASN A 166 -12.62 -31.39 11.94
C ASN A 166 -12.80 -31.12 10.42
N PRO A 167 -13.40 -32.06 9.66
CA PRO A 167 -13.67 -31.89 8.23
C PRO A 167 -14.56 -30.67 7.89
N ASP A 168 -15.41 -30.26 8.84
CA ASP A 168 -16.28 -29.07 8.73
C ASP A 168 -15.60 -27.75 9.09
N GLN A 169 -14.26 -27.76 9.24
CA GLN A 169 -13.42 -26.64 9.66
C GLN A 169 -13.67 -26.14 11.09
N THR A 170 -14.49 -26.82 11.90
CA THR A 170 -14.57 -26.50 13.34
C THR A 170 -13.29 -26.93 14.06
N CYS A 171 -12.85 -26.14 15.04
CA CYS A 171 -11.68 -26.46 15.84
C CYS A 171 -11.84 -26.20 17.34
N TYR A 172 -11.22 -27.07 18.14
CA TYR A 172 -11.13 -26.92 19.59
C TYR A 172 -9.78 -27.40 20.13
N THR A 173 -9.37 -26.81 21.25
CA THR A 173 -8.12 -27.08 21.95
C THR A 173 -8.40 -27.81 23.27
N LYS A 174 -7.51 -28.72 23.66
CA LYS A 174 -7.49 -29.37 24.98
C LYS A 174 -6.05 -29.39 25.55
N ASN A 175 -5.93 -29.76 26.82
CA ASN A 175 -4.64 -29.89 27.51
C ASN A 175 -4.00 -31.25 27.18
N LEU A 176 -2.83 -31.24 26.56
CA LEU A 176 -2.14 -32.41 26.01
C LEU A 176 -1.77 -33.45 27.11
N THR A 177 -1.44 -33.04 28.33
CA THR A 177 -1.17 -34.00 29.42
C THR A 177 -2.40 -34.73 29.97
N THR A 178 -3.61 -34.21 29.75
CA THR A 178 -4.87 -34.83 30.23
C THR A 178 -5.70 -35.49 29.13
N ASP A 179 -5.44 -35.19 27.87
CA ASP A 179 -6.21 -35.72 26.73
C ASP A 179 -5.90 -37.20 26.44
N SER A 180 -6.93 -37.99 26.14
CA SER A 180 -6.81 -39.42 25.79
C SER A 180 -6.31 -39.70 24.36
N ASN A 181 -6.04 -38.67 23.56
CA ASN A 181 -5.37 -38.75 22.25
C ASN A 181 -3.91 -38.24 22.29
N ASN A 182 -3.33 -37.96 23.46
CA ASN A 182 -1.87 -37.81 23.58
C ASN A 182 -1.10 -39.08 23.18
N VAL A 183 -1.79 -40.22 23.17
CA VAL A 183 -1.39 -41.51 22.63
C VAL A 183 -0.66 -41.45 21.28
N PHE A 184 -1.03 -40.54 20.37
CA PHE A 184 -0.45 -40.54 19.02
C PHE A 184 0.98 -39.97 18.96
N PHE A 185 1.48 -39.25 19.96
CA PHE A 185 2.90 -38.85 20.02
C PHE A 185 3.44 -38.71 21.47
N GLY A 186 2.79 -39.38 22.43
CA GLY A 186 3.09 -39.32 23.87
C GLY A 186 2.93 -37.94 24.52
N THR A 187 3.50 -37.79 25.72
CA THR A 187 3.83 -36.49 26.31
C THR A 187 5.27 -36.52 26.79
N THR A 188 5.96 -35.38 26.79
CA THR A 188 7.33 -35.25 27.31
C THR A 188 7.48 -35.57 28.81
N VAL A 189 6.36 -35.76 29.52
CA VAL A 189 6.27 -35.97 30.98
C VAL A 189 5.71 -37.37 31.31
N SER A 190 5.28 -38.16 30.32
CA SER A 190 4.60 -39.43 30.57
C SER A 190 4.88 -40.47 29.49
N ASN A 191 5.64 -41.51 29.89
CA ASN A 191 5.87 -42.74 29.13
C ASN A 191 4.56 -43.56 28.95
N LYS A 192 3.66 -43.07 28.09
CA LYS A 192 2.39 -43.71 27.70
C LYS A 192 2.42 -44.00 26.21
N PHE A 193 3.05 -45.12 25.89
CA PHE A 193 3.32 -45.59 24.53
C PHE A 193 2.06 -46.10 23.84
N HIS A 194 1.86 -45.80 22.56
CA HIS A 194 0.82 -46.41 21.74
C HIS A 194 1.31 -46.82 20.35
N VAL A 195 1.00 -48.07 19.98
CA VAL A 195 1.40 -48.76 18.73
C VAL A 195 1.06 -48.02 17.43
N PHE A 196 0.12 -47.08 17.44
CA PHE A 196 -0.34 -46.42 16.21
C PHE A 196 0.75 -45.56 15.55
N ASN A 197 1.62 -44.91 16.35
CA ASN A 197 2.54 -43.91 15.82
C ASN A 197 3.91 -44.47 15.46
N THR A 198 4.53 -43.89 14.44
CA THR A 198 5.78 -44.38 13.85
C THR A 198 6.94 -44.36 14.84
N LEU A 199 6.99 -43.40 15.76
CA LEU A 199 8.08 -43.29 16.72
C LEU A 199 8.00 -44.40 17.78
N ASP A 200 6.84 -44.53 18.44
CA ASP A 200 6.59 -45.59 19.42
C ASP A 200 6.70 -46.96 18.77
N ALA A 201 6.06 -47.20 17.62
CA ALA A 201 6.10 -48.50 16.94
C ALA A 201 7.55 -48.98 16.78
N LEU A 202 8.44 -48.13 16.25
CA LEU A 202 9.81 -48.50 15.93
C LEU A 202 10.76 -48.46 17.15
N GLN A 203 10.46 -47.66 18.18
CA GLN A 203 11.22 -47.68 19.45
C GLN A 203 10.82 -48.81 20.40
N PHE A 204 9.54 -49.20 20.44
CA PHE A 204 9.02 -50.22 21.37
C PHE A 204 9.74 -51.55 21.21
N ALA A 205 10.13 -51.89 19.98
CA ALA A 205 10.76 -53.16 19.66
C ALA A 205 12.16 -53.34 20.28
N VAL A 206 12.95 -52.27 20.38
CA VAL A 206 14.40 -52.33 20.62
C VAL A 206 14.79 -52.95 21.97
N ASN A 207 13.88 -52.90 22.96
CA ASN A 207 14.14 -53.30 24.34
C ASN A 207 13.10 -54.30 24.90
N LYS A 208 12.54 -55.19 24.05
CA LYS A 208 11.44 -56.11 24.45
C LYS A 208 11.66 -57.60 24.15
N GLY A 209 12.87 -58.01 23.76
CA GLY A 209 13.15 -59.41 23.41
C GLY A 209 12.76 -59.75 21.97
N GLN A 210 12.85 -58.76 21.10
CA GLN A 210 12.65 -58.86 19.66
C GLN A 210 13.53 -59.97 19.06
N THR A 211 12.91 -60.86 18.29
CA THR A 211 13.58 -61.99 17.63
C THR A 211 13.63 -61.72 16.13
N TYR A 212 14.82 -61.74 15.53
CA TYR A 212 14.95 -61.63 14.07
C TYR A 212 14.40 -62.89 13.40
N MET A 213 13.54 -62.70 12.40
CA MET A 213 12.75 -63.75 11.75
C MET A 213 13.26 -64.11 10.35
N GLY A 214 14.28 -63.40 9.84
CA GLY A 214 14.77 -63.54 8.47
C GLY A 214 14.33 -62.39 7.57
N THR A 215 14.38 -62.60 6.25
CA THR A 215 13.92 -61.65 5.24
C THR A 215 12.58 -62.05 4.63
N LYS A 216 11.77 -61.06 4.25
CA LYS A 216 10.46 -61.23 3.59
C LYS A 216 10.26 -60.12 2.56
N VAL A 217 9.63 -60.43 1.43
CA VAL A 217 9.19 -59.38 0.49
C VAL A 217 7.84 -58.84 0.96
N THR A 218 7.80 -57.56 1.31
CA THR A 218 6.63 -56.85 1.85
C THR A 218 6.40 -55.58 1.04
N ARG A 219 5.19 -55.37 0.51
CA ARG A 219 4.85 -54.29 -0.46
C ARG A 219 5.78 -54.23 -1.70
N GLY A 220 6.41 -55.35 -2.08
CA GLY A 220 7.41 -55.41 -3.15
C GLY A 220 8.82 -54.98 -2.76
N ILE A 221 9.02 -54.51 -1.53
CA ILE A 221 10.34 -54.19 -0.94
C ILE A 221 10.89 -55.45 -0.26
N LEU A 222 12.19 -55.71 -0.41
CA LEU A 222 12.85 -56.75 0.38
C LEU A 222 13.14 -56.20 1.79
N CYS A 223 12.57 -56.85 2.81
CA CYS A 223 12.67 -56.41 4.19
C CYS A 223 13.38 -57.44 5.08
N ASP A 224 14.22 -56.95 5.99
CA ASP A 224 14.55 -57.63 7.24
C ASP A 224 13.33 -57.51 8.19
N TYR A 225 13.00 -58.54 8.98
CA TYR A 225 11.91 -58.43 9.94
C TYR A 225 12.14 -59.09 11.31
N TRP A 226 11.53 -58.48 12.34
CA TRP A 226 11.65 -58.88 13.74
C TRP A 226 10.28 -59.06 14.38
N ARG A 227 10.13 -60.11 15.20
CA ARG A 227 8.92 -60.41 15.97
C ARG A 227 9.12 -60.11 17.45
N SER A 228 8.16 -59.39 18.03
CA SER A 228 8.12 -59.05 19.46
C SER A 228 6.81 -59.51 20.09
N CYS A 229 6.85 -59.90 21.37
CA CYS A 229 5.64 -60.08 22.18
C CYS A 229 5.45 -58.90 23.13
N ILE A 230 4.31 -58.22 23.02
CA ILE A 230 4.01 -56.99 23.74
C ILE A 230 2.83 -57.23 24.68
N ASN A 231 3.04 -57.02 25.98
CA ASN A 231 1.96 -56.86 26.96
C ASN A 231 1.69 -55.36 27.13
N TRP A 232 0.41 -54.98 27.07
CA TRP A 232 -0.07 -53.62 27.13
C TRP A 232 -1.21 -53.50 28.16
N PRO A 233 -0.87 -53.10 29.41
CA PRO A 233 -1.83 -53.02 30.51
C PRO A 233 -3.01 -52.10 30.24
N GLU A 234 -2.78 -50.94 29.61
CA GLU A 234 -3.79 -49.90 29.35
C GLU A 234 -4.88 -50.36 28.37
N LEU A 235 -4.57 -51.29 27.46
CA LEU A 235 -5.57 -51.95 26.60
C LEU A 235 -6.06 -53.29 27.16
N ASN A 236 -5.50 -53.77 28.28
CA ASN A 236 -5.71 -55.10 28.85
C ASN A 236 -5.50 -56.20 27.80
N SER A 237 -4.35 -56.14 27.13
CA SER A 237 -4.03 -56.94 25.95
C SER A 237 -2.58 -57.44 25.96
N THR A 238 -2.36 -58.63 25.40
CA THR A 238 -1.03 -59.11 25.01
C THR A 238 -1.12 -59.57 23.55
N PHE A 239 -0.15 -59.18 22.73
CA PHE A 239 -0.18 -59.36 21.28
C PHE A 239 1.23 -59.55 20.71
N THR A 240 1.30 -60.27 19.60
CA THR A 240 2.49 -60.37 18.75
C THR A 240 2.54 -59.16 17.83
N MET A 241 3.75 -58.69 17.54
CA MET A 241 4.01 -57.58 16.62
C MET A 241 5.21 -57.92 15.73
N ASP A 242 5.00 -57.89 14.42
CA ASP A 242 6.04 -58.07 13.40
C ASP A 242 6.40 -56.71 12.77
N TYR A 243 7.68 -56.35 12.85
CA TYR A 243 8.23 -55.11 12.31
C TYR A 243 9.11 -55.40 11.08
N TYR A 244 8.80 -54.77 9.95
CA TYR A 244 9.49 -54.93 8.68
C TYR A 244 10.21 -53.64 8.30
N PHE A 245 11.52 -53.72 8.09
CA PHE A 245 12.36 -52.62 7.59
C PHE A 245 13.02 -53.04 6.29
N SER A 246 13.20 -52.12 5.34
CA SER A 246 13.95 -52.39 4.10
C SER A 246 15.37 -52.92 4.41
N VAL A 247 15.87 -53.92 3.69
CA VAL A 247 17.25 -54.41 3.89
C VAL A 247 18.30 -53.30 3.74
N SER A 248 19.48 -53.45 4.35
CA SER A 248 20.50 -52.38 4.42
C SER A 248 21.05 -51.90 3.06
N ASN A 249 20.98 -52.73 2.02
CA ASN A 249 21.34 -52.36 0.65
C ASN A 249 20.15 -51.87 -0.21
N TRP A 250 18.95 -51.73 0.37
CA TRP A 250 17.79 -51.15 -0.29
C TRP A 250 17.74 -49.63 -0.02
N VAL A 251 18.04 -48.84 -1.06
CA VAL A 251 17.96 -47.38 -1.00
C VAL A 251 16.54 -46.95 -1.34
N THR A 252 15.90 -46.17 -0.46
CA THR A 252 14.57 -45.59 -0.69
C THR A 252 14.65 -44.18 -1.28
N PRO A 253 13.55 -43.60 -1.82
CA PRO A 253 13.58 -42.27 -2.44
C PRO A 253 14.04 -41.12 -1.53
N SER A 254 13.98 -41.29 -0.21
CA SER A 254 14.52 -40.33 0.78
C SER A 254 16.03 -40.48 1.02
N GLY A 255 16.72 -41.38 0.30
CA GLY A 255 18.14 -41.67 0.43
C GLY A 255 18.50 -42.56 1.64
N ILE A 256 17.50 -42.94 2.45
CA ILE A 256 17.70 -43.68 3.71
C ILE A 256 17.60 -45.19 3.45
N SER A 257 18.57 -45.93 3.97
CA SER A 257 18.55 -47.39 4.10
C SER A 257 17.91 -47.80 5.43
N GLN A 258 17.27 -48.98 5.49
CA GLN A 258 16.64 -49.50 6.71
C GLN A 258 15.51 -48.60 7.25
N VAL A 259 14.64 -48.10 6.36
CA VAL A 259 13.39 -47.41 6.74
C VAL A 259 12.29 -48.40 7.13
N PRO A 260 11.30 -47.99 7.95
CA PRO A 260 10.08 -48.78 8.16
C PRO A 260 9.31 -49.03 6.86
N VAL A 261 8.74 -50.23 6.73
CA VAL A 261 7.88 -50.62 5.59
C VAL A 261 6.53 -51.14 6.07
N ARG A 262 6.50 -51.92 7.16
CA ARG A 262 5.26 -52.42 7.78
C ARG A 262 5.44 -52.66 9.28
N ALA A 263 4.37 -52.46 10.05
CA ALA A 263 4.16 -53.08 11.36
C ALA A 263 2.86 -53.90 11.31
N GLU A 264 2.86 -55.12 11.84
CA GLU A 264 1.74 -56.06 11.73
C GLU A 264 1.43 -56.71 13.08
N VAL A 265 0.21 -56.53 13.58
CA VAL A 265 -0.18 -56.76 14.97
C VAL A 265 -1.20 -57.88 15.07
N PHE A 266 -0.99 -58.86 15.95
CA PHE A 266 -1.90 -60.00 16.16
C PHE A 266 -2.16 -60.23 17.66
N GLY A 267 -3.41 -60.19 18.13
CA GLY A 267 -3.65 -60.52 19.54
C GLY A 267 -5.10 -60.56 20.00
N TYR A 268 -5.26 -60.49 21.32
CA TYR A 268 -6.56 -60.40 21.99
C TYR A 268 -6.61 -59.21 22.95
N ARG A 269 -7.70 -58.46 22.92
CA ARG A 269 -8.04 -57.41 23.88
C ARG A 269 -9.08 -57.94 24.86
N THR A 270 -8.85 -57.77 26.16
CA THR A 270 -9.83 -58.20 27.18
C THR A 270 -10.76 -57.04 27.51
N MET A 271 -12.02 -57.15 27.09
CA MET A 271 -13.05 -56.14 27.25
C MET A 271 -13.59 -56.10 28.69
N ALA A 272 -14.29 -55.02 29.05
CA ALA A 272 -15.05 -54.96 30.30
C ALA A 272 -16.07 -56.12 30.36
N GLY A 273 -16.04 -56.90 31.44
CA GLY A 273 -16.77 -58.18 31.54
C GLY A 273 -15.96 -59.43 31.16
N GLY A 274 -14.68 -59.29 30.77
CA GLY A 274 -13.75 -60.41 30.58
C GLY A 274 -13.78 -61.10 29.21
N ALA A 275 -14.68 -60.70 28.31
CA ALA A 275 -14.73 -61.19 26.94
C ALA A 275 -13.45 -60.80 26.17
N LYS A 276 -12.87 -61.75 25.41
CA LYS A 276 -11.69 -61.49 24.57
C LYS A 276 -12.11 -61.17 23.13
N HIS A 277 -11.72 -60.00 22.65
CA HIS A 277 -11.86 -59.59 21.24
C HIS A 277 -10.55 -59.90 20.52
N LYS A 278 -10.58 -60.71 19.45
CA LYS A 278 -9.43 -60.91 18.57
C LYS A 278 -9.17 -59.62 17.77
N PHE A 279 -7.91 -59.32 17.45
CA PHE A 279 -7.59 -58.26 16.49
C PHE A 279 -6.35 -58.60 15.63
N HIS A 280 -6.36 -58.13 14.39
CA HIS A 280 -5.29 -58.16 13.39
C HIS A 280 -5.26 -56.82 12.64
N HIS A 281 -4.22 -56.02 12.89
CA HIS A 281 -4.02 -54.75 12.21
C HIS A 281 -2.74 -54.80 11.37
N ILE A 282 -2.74 -54.17 10.19
CA ILE A 282 -1.55 -53.94 9.36
C ILE A 282 -1.36 -52.43 9.22
N TYR A 283 -0.17 -51.93 9.52
CA TYR A 283 0.24 -50.55 9.35
C TYR A 283 1.36 -50.50 8.31
N ASP A 284 1.04 -50.04 7.09
CA ASP A 284 1.95 -49.99 5.95
C ASP A 284 2.55 -48.59 5.80
N TYR A 285 3.87 -48.48 5.96
CA TYR A 285 4.60 -47.21 5.92
C TYR A 285 5.09 -46.88 4.50
N SER A 286 4.98 -45.61 4.11
CA SER A 286 5.33 -45.09 2.79
C SER A 286 5.93 -43.68 2.89
N GLU A 287 6.78 -43.30 1.93
CA GLU A 287 7.34 -41.93 1.84
C GLU A 287 8.10 -41.46 3.10
N PHE A 288 8.64 -42.41 3.90
CA PHE A 288 9.37 -42.11 5.14
C PHE A 288 10.61 -41.24 4.89
N GLN A 289 10.65 -40.08 5.52
CA GLN A 289 11.73 -39.10 5.49
C GLN A 289 12.19 -38.77 6.91
N ALA A 290 13.47 -38.97 7.23
CA ALA A 290 14.07 -38.62 8.52
C ALA A 290 14.65 -37.19 8.50
N GLN A 291 13.82 -36.21 8.12
CA GLN A 291 14.12 -34.78 8.09
C GLN A 291 12.88 -33.98 8.55
N PRO A 292 13.02 -32.73 9.01
CA PRO A 292 11.89 -31.84 9.25
C PRO A 292 11.06 -31.62 7.97
N PRO A 293 9.74 -31.45 8.06
CA PRO A 293 8.91 -31.12 6.90
C PRO A 293 9.30 -29.77 6.32
N LEU A 294 9.41 -29.70 4.99
CA LEU A 294 9.73 -28.46 4.25
C LEU A 294 8.67 -27.37 4.47
N ASP A 295 7.39 -27.78 4.50
CA ASP A 295 6.29 -26.91 4.93
C ASP A 295 6.06 -27.07 6.43
N GLN A 296 6.44 -26.04 7.21
CA GLN A 296 6.24 -26.02 8.65
C GLN A 296 4.78 -25.77 9.05
N THR A 297 3.90 -25.34 8.14
CA THR A 297 2.47 -25.11 8.42
C THR A 297 1.69 -26.42 8.63
N VAL A 298 2.30 -27.58 8.36
CA VAL A 298 1.77 -28.87 8.83
C VAL A 298 1.57 -28.91 10.35
N PHE A 299 2.37 -28.17 11.11
CA PHE A 299 2.23 -28.06 12.57
C PHE A 299 1.32 -26.91 13.04
N GLU A 300 0.72 -26.13 12.15
CA GLU A 300 -0.14 -25.00 12.51
C GLU A 300 -1.61 -25.24 12.15
N THR A 301 -2.51 -24.48 12.77
CA THR A 301 -3.94 -24.56 12.46
C THR A 301 -4.20 -23.99 11.06
N PRO A 302 -5.10 -24.57 10.24
CA PRO A 302 -5.34 -24.09 8.88
C PRO A 302 -5.78 -22.62 8.82
N SER A 303 -5.59 -21.97 7.66
CA SER A 303 -6.09 -20.62 7.43
C SER A 303 -7.62 -20.57 7.63
N MET A 304 -8.11 -19.46 8.22
CA MET A 304 -9.51 -19.23 8.58
C MET A 304 -10.11 -20.16 9.67
N VAL A 305 -9.32 -21.05 10.27
CA VAL A 305 -9.78 -21.95 11.35
C VAL A 305 -9.45 -21.39 12.73
N VAL A 306 -10.48 -20.94 13.46
CA VAL A 306 -10.36 -20.51 14.87
C VAL A 306 -10.53 -21.70 15.80
N CYS A 307 -9.54 -21.94 16.66
CA CYS A 307 -9.56 -23.03 17.64
C CYS A 307 -10.00 -22.55 19.01
N THR A 308 -11.16 -23.01 19.47
CA THR A 308 -11.69 -22.63 20.80
C THR A 308 -10.76 -23.12 21.92
N ASN A 309 -10.64 -22.34 23.00
CA ASN A 309 -9.78 -22.60 24.17
C ASN A 309 -8.26 -22.63 23.94
N ARG A 310 -7.73 -22.13 22.81
CA ARG A 310 -6.28 -21.96 22.61
C ARG A 310 -5.72 -20.88 23.55
N LYS A 311 -4.53 -21.11 24.12
CA LYS A 311 -3.84 -20.14 24.99
C LYS A 311 -3.31 -18.95 24.21
N GLN A 312 -3.38 -17.77 24.81
CA GLN A 312 -2.70 -16.57 24.29
C GLN A 312 -1.24 -16.61 24.73
N VAL A 313 -0.37 -17.09 23.83
CA VAL A 313 1.07 -17.23 24.07
C VAL A 313 1.91 -16.14 23.42
N ARG A 314 1.28 -15.24 22.66
CA ARG A 314 1.91 -14.09 22.00
C ARG A 314 0.99 -12.89 22.04
N SER A 315 1.54 -11.73 22.41
CA SER A 315 0.82 -10.45 22.37
C SER A 315 0.61 -9.96 20.94
N LEU A 316 -0.46 -9.18 20.72
CA LEU A 316 -0.64 -8.45 19.48
C LEU A 316 0.46 -7.38 19.29
N PRO A 317 0.91 -7.16 18.05
CA PRO A 317 1.82 -6.07 17.70
C PRO A 317 1.26 -4.68 18.03
N GLN A 318 2.16 -3.73 18.28
CA GLN A 318 1.86 -2.39 18.80
C GLN A 318 2.14 -1.31 17.75
N LEU A 319 1.22 -1.24 16.77
CA LEU A 319 1.19 -0.19 15.74
C LEU A 319 1.37 1.23 16.31
N THR A 320 2.13 2.04 15.61
CA THR A 320 2.39 3.45 15.93
C THR A 320 1.13 4.31 15.83
N LYS A 321 1.16 5.51 16.42
CA LYS A 321 0.03 6.46 16.35
C LYS A 321 -0.11 7.16 15.01
N ALA A 322 0.93 7.12 14.20
CA ALA A 322 0.98 7.65 12.86
C ALA A 322 1.81 6.70 11.99
N PHE A 323 1.43 6.55 10.73
CA PHE A 323 2.07 5.66 9.76
C PHE A 323 1.51 5.93 8.36
N LEU A 324 2.19 5.41 7.33
CA LEU A 324 1.67 5.32 5.96
C LEU A 324 1.81 3.91 5.41
N TYR A 325 0.97 3.54 4.43
CA TYR A 325 1.08 2.27 3.70
C TYR A 325 0.33 2.31 2.37
N ARG A 326 0.68 1.40 1.46
CA ARG A 326 -0.12 1.04 0.29
C ARG A 326 -0.89 -0.25 0.56
N GLU A 327 -2.13 -0.34 0.11
CA GLU A 327 -2.89 -1.59 0.10
C GLU A 327 -3.29 -2.02 -1.32
N GLU A 328 -3.34 -3.33 -1.54
CA GLU A 328 -4.08 -3.96 -2.64
C GLU A 328 -5.22 -4.80 -2.04
N ILE A 329 -6.45 -4.46 -2.39
CA ILE A 329 -7.66 -5.15 -1.97
C ILE A 329 -8.04 -6.15 -3.07
N VAL A 330 -7.89 -7.45 -2.78
CA VAL A 330 -8.11 -8.56 -3.71
C VAL A 330 -9.32 -9.40 -3.25
N PRO A 331 -10.55 -9.09 -3.71
CA PRO A 331 -11.72 -9.91 -3.47
C PRO A 331 -11.78 -11.11 -4.41
N LYS A 332 -12.27 -12.26 -3.94
CA LYS A 332 -12.46 -13.47 -4.78
C LYS A 332 -13.47 -13.29 -5.92
N SER A 333 -14.17 -12.16 -5.99
CA SER A 333 -15.04 -11.79 -7.12
C SER A 333 -14.28 -11.33 -8.37
N GLY A 334 -12.96 -11.10 -8.30
CA GLY A 334 -12.11 -10.98 -9.50
C GLY A 334 -11.84 -9.56 -10.01
N THR A 335 -11.92 -8.53 -9.17
CA THR A 335 -11.43 -7.18 -9.49
C THR A 335 -10.68 -6.63 -8.28
N SER A 336 -9.36 -6.48 -8.36
CA SER A 336 -8.58 -5.84 -7.31
C SER A 336 -8.56 -4.32 -7.45
N THR A 337 -8.40 -3.63 -6.32
CA THR A 337 -8.26 -2.17 -6.24
C THR A 337 -7.08 -1.82 -5.34
N THR A 338 -6.34 -0.77 -5.67
CA THR A 338 -5.21 -0.28 -4.87
C THR A 338 -5.52 1.08 -4.25
N ALA A 339 -4.99 1.33 -3.06
CA ALA A 339 -5.04 2.64 -2.42
C ALA A 339 -3.77 2.94 -1.61
N ASP A 340 -3.49 4.23 -1.38
CA ASP A 340 -2.45 4.70 -0.46
C ASP A 340 -3.09 5.39 0.74
N VAL A 341 -2.62 5.06 1.94
CA VAL A 341 -3.14 5.56 3.23
C VAL A 341 -2.02 6.31 3.96
N TRP A 342 -2.31 7.52 4.42
CA TRP A 342 -1.54 8.23 5.45
C TRP A 342 -2.44 8.45 6.65
N TYR A 343 -2.02 8.00 7.82
CA TYR A 343 -2.82 8.01 9.03
C TYR A 343 -2.05 8.72 10.15
N ASP A 344 -2.69 9.68 10.84
CA ASP A 344 -2.11 10.36 11.99
C ASP A 344 -3.16 10.62 13.08
N ASN A 345 -3.05 9.87 14.19
CA ASN A 345 -3.91 10.00 15.37
C ASN A 345 -3.56 11.23 16.25
N ASN A 346 -2.36 11.80 16.12
CA ASN A 346 -1.93 12.99 16.88
C ASN A 346 -2.57 14.24 16.26
N LEU A 347 -2.45 14.40 14.94
CA LEU A 347 -3.11 15.45 14.14
C LEU A 347 -4.61 15.19 13.93
N ARG A 348 -5.04 13.94 14.08
CA ARG A 348 -6.40 13.42 13.78
C ARG A 348 -6.79 13.58 12.30
N LEU A 349 -5.84 13.25 11.43
CA LEU A 349 -5.97 13.30 9.99
C LEU A 349 -5.83 11.91 9.39
N VAL A 350 -6.58 11.65 8.32
CA VAL A 350 -6.39 10.50 7.43
C VAL A 350 -6.42 11.01 6.01
N ARG A 351 -5.52 10.52 5.15
CA ARG A 351 -5.57 10.68 3.70
C ARG A 351 -5.70 9.32 3.06
N TYR A 352 -6.58 9.21 2.07
CA TYR A 352 -6.79 8.03 1.25
C TYR A 352 -6.74 8.41 -0.23
N ASP A 353 -5.69 7.96 -0.93
CA ASP A 353 -5.61 8.06 -2.40
C ASP A 353 -6.17 6.77 -3.00
N PHE A 354 -7.27 6.84 -3.74
CA PHE A 354 -7.91 5.66 -4.32
C PHE A 354 -8.59 5.98 -5.67
N ARG A 355 -9.24 4.97 -6.26
CA ARG A 355 -10.08 5.14 -7.44
C ARG A 355 -11.51 4.65 -7.15
N PRO A 356 -12.56 5.49 -7.26
CA PRO A 356 -13.94 5.06 -7.08
C PRO A 356 -14.31 3.93 -8.07
N PRO A 357 -14.92 2.83 -7.62
CA PRO A 357 -15.22 1.67 -8.48
C PRO A 357 -16.38 1.92 -9.46
N SER A 358 -17.17 2.97 -9.23
CA SER A 358 -18.32 3.35 -10.05
C SER A 358 -18.66 4.83 -9.83
N PRO A 359 -19.18 5.55 -10.84
CA PRO A 359 -19.64 6.91 -10.68
C PRO A 359 -20.95 6.95 -9.88
N GLN A 360 -20.86 7.08 -8.56
CA GLN A 360 -21.96 7.16 -7.60
C GLN A 360 -21.62 8.20 -6.50
N PRO A 361 -22.59 8.99 -5.99
CA PRO A 361 -22.35 10.03 -5.00
C PRO A 361 -21.53 9.54 -3.78
N PRO A 362 -20.53 10.32 -3.31
CA PRO A 362 -20.18 11.68 -3.74
C PRO A 362 -19.38 11.76 -5.06
N TYR A 363 -18.95 10.63 -5.63
CA TYR A 363 -18.02 10.55 -6.76
C TYR A 363 -18.73 10.38 -8.11
N TYR A 364 -18.91 11.46 -8.88
CA TYR A 364 -19.67 11.44 -10.14
C TYR A 364 -18.90 10.90 -11.37
N ASN A 365 -17.63 10.52 -11.20
CA ASN A 365 -16.75 9.90 -12.21
C ASN A 365 -16.05 8.65 -11.63
N THR A 366 -14.98 8.20 -12.27
CA THR A 366 -14.08 7.16 -11.72
C THR A 366 -12.63 7.60 -11.83
N ASP A 367 -12.38 8.91 -11.70
CA ASP A 367 -11.02 9.43 -11.76
C ASP A 367 -10.29 9.19 -10.44
N ALA A 368 -8.97 9.37 -10.39
CA ALA A 368 -8.21 9.13 -9.16
C ALA A 368 -8.54 10.24 -8.14
N VAL A 369 -8.89 9.85 -6.91
CA VAL A 369 -9.30 10.76 -5.83
C VAL A 369 -8.25 10.73 -4.72
N THR A 370 -8.00 11.90 -4.12
CA THR A 370 -7.38 12.04 -2.80
C THR A 370 -8.46 12.52 -1.84
N GLU A 371 -8.88 11.69 -0.88
CA GLU A 371 -9.83 12.07 0.17
C GLU A 371 -9.07 12.30 1.49
N ILE A 372 -9.20 13.50 2.08
CA ILE A 372 -8.54 13.87 3.34
C ILE A 372 -9.60 14.12 4.42
N HIS A 373 -9.63 13.30 5.47
CA HIS A 373 -10.54 13.42 6.60
C HIS A 373 -9.92 14.25 7.74
N ASP A 374 -10.65 15.25 8.24
CA ASP A 374 -10.29 16.02 9.44
C ASP A 374 -11.24 15.71 10.60
N PHE A 375 -10.80 14.82 11.50
CA PHE A 375 -11.55 14.44 12.70
C PHE A 375 -11.48 15.49 13.83
N ASN A 376 -10.85 16.66 13.61
CA ASN A 376 -10.98 17.81 14.51
C ASN A 376 -12.29 18.58 14.25
N THR A 377 -12.75 18.61 12.99
CA THR A 377 -13.89 19.44 12.54
C THR A 377 -15.07 18.64 11.97
N GLY A 378 -14.83 17.42 11.49
CA GLY A 378 -15.85 16.48 11.00
C GLY A 378 -16.06 16.48 9.47
N VAL A 379 -15.14 17.08 8.72
CA VAL A 379 -15.23 17.24 7.25
C VAL A 379 -14.20 16.39 6.51
N ALA A 380 -14.54 16.01 5.28
CA ALA A 380 -13.68 15.37 4.31
C ALA A 380 -13.46 16.30 3.11
N TYR A 381 -12.23 16.31 2.60
CA TYR A 381 -11.82 17.05 1.40
C TYR A 381 -11.56 16.03 0.28
N ALA A 382 -12.51 15.89 -0.63
CA ALA A 382 -12.43 14.98 -1.77
C ALA A 382 -11.87 15.72 -2.99
N ILE A 383 -10.61 15.48 -3.34
CA ILE A 383 -9.87 16.14 -4.42
C ILE A 383 -9.78 15.20 -5.63
N ASP A 384 -10.29 15.63 -6.77
CA ASP A 384 -10.14 14.94 -8.06
C ASP A 384 -8.76 15.24 -8.66
N ARG A 385 -7.94 14.20 -8.84
CA ARG A 385 -6.54 14.34 -9.29
C ARG A 385 -6.38 14.50 -10.80
N ILE A 386 -7.47 14.40 -11.58
CA ILE A 386 -7.49 14.56 -13.05
C ILE A 386 -8.11 15.90 -13.42
N MET A 387 -9.21 16.27 -12.76
CA MET A 387 -9.90 17.55 -12.96
C MET A 387 -9.34 18.69 -12.08
N ALA A 388 -8.53 18.38 -11.07
CA ALA A 388 -8.04 19.31 -10.05
C ALA A 388 -9.15 20.07 -9.28
N ASN A 389 -10.38 19.53 -9.28
CA ASN A 389 -11.47 20.07 -8.48
C ASN A 389 -11.45 19.48 -7.06
N CYS A 390 -12.15 20.11 -6.12
CA CYS A 390 -12.33 19.58 -4.78
C CYS A 390 -13.77 19.79 -4.29
N SER A 391 -14.29 18.81 -3.56
CA SER A 391 -15.56 18.87 -2.83
C SER A 391 -15.32 18.72 -1.34
N ILE A 392 -15.78 19.69 -0.54
CA ILE A 392 -15.81 19.59 0.92
C ILE A 392 -17.15 18.97 1.33
N ILE A 393 -17.10 17.82 1.99
CA ILE A 393 -18.27 17.02 2.40
C ILE A 393 -18.15 16.61 3.89
N PRO A 394 -19.20 16.10 4.54
CA PRO A 394 -19.08 15.49 5.86
C PRO A 394 -18.35 14.15 5.76
N ILE A 395 -17.49 13.81 6.74
CA ILE A 395 -16.91 12.45 6.82
C ILE A 395 -18.05 11.44 7.00
N MET A 396 -18.11 10.43 6.12
CA MET A 396 -19.21 9.47 6.06
C MET A 396 -19.06 8.37 7.13
N ASN A 397 -20.19 7.92 7.70
CA ASN A 397 -20.21 6.84 8.70
C ASN A 397 -19.87 5.43 8.18
N ALA A 398 -19.58 5.32 6.88
CA ALA A 398 -19.14 4.11 6.20
C ALA A 398 -17.67 4.18 5.73
N SER A 399 -16.97 5.30 5.97
CA SER A 399 -15.55 5.44 5.62
C SER A 399 -14.68 4.49 6.46
N PHE A 400 -13.66 3.89 5.83
CA PHE A 400 -12.88 2.75 6.34
C PHE A 400 -12.18 3.00 7.70
N ASP A 401 -11.89 4.26 7.99
CA ASP A 401 -11.20 4.80 9.16
C ASP A 401 -12.15 5.30 10.26
N THR A 402 -13.47 5.24 10.03
CA THR A 402 -14.48 5.66 11.01
C THR A 402 -14.94 4.51 11.91
N SER A 403 -15.34 4.88 13.13
CA SER A 403 -15.96 4.00 14.11
C SER A 403 -17.28 4.59 14.62
N ILE A 404 -18.28 3.72 14.79
CA ILE A 404 -19.64 4.04 15.23
C ILE A 404 -20.06 3.11 16.37
N ASN A 405 -21.04 3.51 17.17
CA ASN A 405 -21.59 2.68 18.24
C ASN A 405 -22.65 1.71 17.69
N VAL A 406 -22.18 0.55 17.23
CA VAL A 406 -22.98 -0.52 16.57
C VAL A 406 -24.26 -0.91 17.36
N SER A 407 -24.28 -0.73 18.68
CA SER A 407 -25.47 -0.99 19.51
C SER A 407 -26.69 -0.10 19.18
N VAL A 408 -26.48 1.05 18.53
CA VAL A 408 -27.55 1.98 18.10
C VAL A 408 -27.83 1.87 16.60
N ALA A 409 -26.77 1.72 15.79
CA ALA A 409 -26.81 1.71 14.33
C ALA A 409 -27.76 0.66 13.70
N ALA A 410 -28.08 -0.41 14.42
CA ALA A 410 -29.02 -1.44 13.96
C ALA A 410 -30.49 -0.99 13.91
N ASN A 411 -30.87 0.08 14.63
CA ASN A 411 -32.26 0.56 14.71
C ASN A 411 -32.43 2.08 14.53
N LYS A 412 -31.35 2.86 14.58
CA LYS A 412 -31.36 4.30 14.28
C LYS A 412 -30.19 4.63 13.34
N GLN A 413 -30.37 5.65 12.50
CA GLN A 413 -29.33 6.10 11.56
C GLN A 413 -28.29 6.92 12.32
N GLN A 414 -27.17 6.29 12.71
CA GLN A 414 -26.11 6.91 13.49
C GLN A 414 -25.16 7.74 12.64
N PHE A 415 -24.96 9.00 13.02
CA PHE A 415 -24.01 9.92 12.37
C PHE A 415 -22.86 10.37 13.27
N VAL A 416 -22.91 10.06 14.57
CA VAL A 416 -21.81 10.30 15.51
C VAL A 416 -20.66 9.32 15.23
N ILE A 417 -19.66 9.79 14.49
CA ILE A 417 -18.43 9.07 14.19
C ILE A 417 -17.29 9.43 15.14
N LYS A 418 -16.30 8.54 15.21
CA LYS A 418 -14.95 8.81 15.75
C LYS A 418 -13.91 8.21 14.82
N MET A 419 -12.72 8.80 14.78
CA MET A 419 -11.53 8.17 14.20
C MET A 419 -11.29 6.83 14.89
N LYS A 420 -11.09 5.75 14.12
CA LYS A 420 -10.58 4.47 14.63
C LYS A 420 -9.21 4.67 15.29
N SER A 421 -8.83 3.81 16.23
CA SER A 421 -7.41 3.71 16.65
C SER A 421 -6.56 2.99 15.59
N PRO A 422 -5.21 3.03 15.68
CA PRO A 422 -4.33 2.23 14.82
C PRO A 422 -4.74 0.76 14.75
N GLN A 423 -5.08 0.16 15.89
CA GLN A 423 -5.49 -1.23 15.99
C GLN A 423 -6.88 -1.46 15.38
N ASP A 424 -7.85 -0.57 15.64
CA ASP A 424 -9.19 -0.65 15.04
C ASP A 424 -9.18 -0.51 13.51
N LEU A 425 -8.24 0.26 12.95
CA LEU A 425 -8.08 0.45 11.50
C LEU A 425 -7.91 -0.90 10.79
N PHE A 426 -7.00 -1.73 11.30
CA PHE A 426 -6.77 -3.10 10.84
C PHE A 426 -7.71 -4.13 11.50
N TYR A 427 -8.78 -3.71 12.18
CA TYR A 427 -9.78 -4.57 12.85
C TYR A 427 -9.23 -5.47 13.97
N ILE A 428 -8.17 -5.02 14.64
CA ILE A 428 -7.45 -5.72 15.71
C ILE A 428 -7.90 -5.20 17.09
N ASP A 429 -8.17 -6.10 18.02
CA ASP A 429 -8.35 -5.79 19.44
C ASP A 429 -7.94 -7.01 20.30
N ASN A 430 -8.00 -6.88 21.63
CA ASN A 430 -7.55 -7.90 22.59
C ASN A 430 -8.31 -9.24 22.53
N ASN A 431 -9.36 -9.40 21.71
CA ASN A 431 -10.06 -10.66 21.46
C ASN A 431 -9.59 -11.31 20.14
N TYR A 432 -8.42 -11.95 20.21
CA TYR A 432 -7.75 -12.64 19.10
C TYR A 432 -7.32 -14.05 19.52
N THR A 433 -6.61 -14.76 18.64
CA THR A 433 -5.89 -16.01 18.93
C THR A 433 -4.64 -16.05 18.05
N TYR A 434 -3.46 -16.26 18.65
CA TYR A 434 -2.26 -16.54 17.84
C TYR A 434 -2.43 -17.88 17.12
N ALA A 435 -2.40 -17.85 15.79
CA ALA A 435 -2.69 -19.00 14.93
C ALA A 435 -1.45 -19.85 14.64
N GLY A 436 -0.26 -19.23 14.62
CA GLY A 436 1.00 -19.87 14.23
C GLY A 436 1.85 -18.95 13.36
N GLN A 437 2.81 -19.53 12.65
CA GLN A 437 3.57 -18.85 11.59
C GLN A 437 3.20 -19.40 10.21
N ARG A 438 3.05 -18.52 9.21
CA ARG A 438 2.83 -18.90 7.81
C ARG A 438 3.46 -17.88 6.88
N TYR A 439 3.75 -18.27 5.64
CA TYR A 439 4.18 -17.33 4.62
C TYR A 439 2.99 -16.54 4.05
N ALA A 440 3.14 -15.23 3.89
CA ALA A 440 2.30 -14.39 3.05
C ALA A 440 3.19 -13.62 2.06
N ARG A 441 2.83 -13.62 0.77
CA ARG A 441 3.62 -12.96 -0.30
C ARG A 441 5.12 -13.37 -0.39
N GLY A 442 5.52 -14.47 0.24
CA GLY A 442 6.92 -14.93 0.36
C GLY A 442 7.63 -14.50 1.65
N GLU A 443 7.03 -13.61 2.44
CA GLU A 443 7.53 -13.15 3.74
C GLU A 443 7.03 -14.08 4.85
N GLN A 444 7.90 -14.49 5.79
CA GLN A 444 7.48 -15.30 6.94
C GLN A 444 6.74 -14.40 7.94
N CYS A 445 5.47 -14.74 8.23
CA CYS A 445 4.60 -13.93 9.06
C CYS A 445 4.12 -14.66 10.32
N ASP A 446 3.98 -13.90 11.39
CA ASP A 446 3.27 -14.27 12.60
C ASP A 446 1.77 -13.99 12.42
N VAL A 447 0.95 -15.01 12.60
CA VAL A 447 -0.48 -14.97 12.22
C VAL A 447 -1.37 -14.93 13.46
N PHE A 448 -2.34 -14.02 13.45
CA PHE A 448 -3.36 -13.86 14.48
C PHE A 448 -4.74 -14.00 13.84
N ILE A 449 -5.68 -14.67 14.49
CA ILE A 449 -7.03 -14.93 13.96
C ILE A 449 -8.12 -14.60 14.98
N ARG A 450 -9.27 -14.10 14.52
CA ARG A 450 -10.46 -13.85 15.34
C ARG A 450 -11.76 -14.11 14.59
N GLN A 451 -12.85 -14.24 15.34
CA GLN A 451 -14.21 -14.05 14.82
C GLN A 451 -14.81 -12.79 15.46
N ARG A 452 -15.63 -12.05 14.69
CA ARG A 452 -16.38 -10.89 15.18
C ARG A 452 -17.75 -10.80 14.51
N SER A 453 -18.75 -10.25 15.20
CA SER A 453 -20.16 -10.18 14.76
C SER A 453 -20.58 -8.80 14.24
N ASP A 454 -19.63 -7.87 14.21
CA ASP A 454 -19.78 -6.44 13.96
C ASP A 454 -18.87 -5.95 12.81
N PHE A 455 -18.40 -6.87 11.97
CA PHE A 455 -17.71 -6.48 10.73
C PHE A 455 -18.72 -5.78 9.83
N MET A 456 -18.43 -4.54 9.42
CA MET A 456 -19.36 -3.73 8.63
C MET A 456 -19.19 -4.01 7.14
N LEU A 457 -20.24 -4.52 6.49
CA LEU A 457 -20.29 -4.75 5.05
C LEU A 457 -21.59 -4.19 4.49
N GLY A 458 -21.49 -3.27 3.51
CA GLY A 458 -22.67 -2.61 2.91
C GLY A 458 -23.52 -1.81 3.90
N GLY A 459 -22.91 -1.29 4.98
CA GLY A 459 -23.63 -0.59 6.06
C GLY A 459 -24.28 -1.49 7.11
N HIS A 460 -24.08 -2.81 7.05
CA HIS A 460 -24.63 -3.77 8.01
C HIS A 460 -23.55 -4.54 8.75
N ALA A 461 -23.77 -4.77 10.05
CA ALA A 461 -22.95 -5.65 10.87
C ALA A 461 -23.17 -7.12 10.49
N ILE A 462 -22.09 -7.86 10.23
CA ILE A 462 -22.13 -9.28 9.83
C ILE A 462 -21.03 -10.09 10.53
N ASN A 463 -21.27 -11.40 10.65
CA ASN A 463 -20.29 -12.33 11.24
C ASN A 463 -19.14 -12.59 10.26
N ALA A 464 -17.92 -12.28 10.67
CA ALA A 464 -16.70 -12.48 9.88
C ALA A 464 -15.60 -13.18 10.71
N THR A 465 -14.82 -14.02 10.03
CA THR A 465 -13.50 -14.47 10.49
C THR A 465 -12.44 -13.56 9.85
N LEU A 466 -11.52 -13.04 10.66
CA LEU A 466 -10.43 -12.18 10.22
C LEU A 466 -9.09 -12.82 10.62
N GLU A 467 -8.13 -12.81 9.71
CA GLU A 467 -6.81 -13.41 9.89
C GLU A 467 -5.72 -12.42 9.46
N PHE A 468 -4.98 -11.91 10.45
CA PHE A 468 -3.97 -10.87 10.36
C PHE A 468 -2.58 -11.50 10.28
N TYR A 469 -1.75 -11.02 9.36
CA TYR A 469 -0.37 -11.44 9.15
C TYR A 469 0.54 -10.25 9.42
N PHE A 470 1.39 -10.38 10.43
CA PHE A 470 2.46 -9.44 10.72
C PHE A 470 3.80 -10.07 10.36
N LEU A 471 4.74 -9.27 9.87
CA LEU A 471 6.07 -9.76 9.51
C LEU A 471 6.76 -10.36 10.75
N SER A 472 7.40 -11.51 10.59
CA SER A 472 7.96 -12.20 11.75
C SER A 472 9.24 -11.55 12.27
N SER A 473 9.48 -11.64 13.58
CA SER A 473 10.64 -11.03 14.26
C SER A 473 12.02 -11.57 13.84
N ASN A 474 12.06 -12.59 12.98
CA ASN A 474 13.28 -13.11 12.35
C ASN A 474 13.51 -12.57 10.91
N GLN A 475 12.55 -11.82 10.36
CA GLN A 475 12.66 -11.15 9.06
C GLN A 475 13.15 -9.70 9.24
N MET A 476 13.42 -9.03 8.12
CA MET A 476 13.55 -7.57 8.04
C MET A 476 12.88 -7.10 6.75
N GLN A 477 12.13 -6.00 6.82
CA GLN A 477 11.66 -5.28 5.65
C GLN A 477 12.46 -3.97 5.54
N ILE A 478 12.77 -3.58 4.31
CA ILE A 478 13.44 -2.31 3.99
C ILE A 478 12.49 -1.60 3.03
N ASN A 479 11.95 -0.46 3.43
CA ASN A 479 11.15 0.39 2.55
C ASN A 479 12.09 1.34 1.76
N ASN A 480 11.57 2.01 0.73
CA ASN A 480 12.37 2.94 -0.07
C ASN A 480 12.38 4.38 0.50
N ASP A 481 11.50 4.64 1.47
CA ASP A 481 11.05 5.99 1.82
C ASP A 481 11.40 6.39 3.29
N GLY A 482 11.71 5.42 4.15
CA GLY A 482 11.94 5.61 5.59
C GLY A 482 13.40 5.66 6.03
N ASN A 483 13.64 6.22 7.22
CA ASN A 483 14.99 6.32 7.80
C ASN A 483 15.33 5.18 8.76
N THR A 484 14.34 4.38 9.16
CA THR A 484 14.47 3.41 10.25
C THR A 484 14.12 1.97 9.83
N VAL A 485 15.03 1.04 10.12
CA VAL A 485 14.72 -0.40 10.09
C VAL A 485 13.80 -0.69 11.28
N SER A 486 12.49 -0.76 11.03
CA SER A 486 11.49 -1.01 12.06
C SER A 486 11.67 -2.39 12.69
N GLN A 487 11.22 -2.57 13.94
CA GLN A 487 11.19 -3.92 14.53
C GLN A 487 10.15 -4.75 13.78
N ALA A 488 10.60 -5.80 13.10
CA ALA A 488 9.80 -6.52 12.09
C ALA A 488 8.43 -7.00 12.61
N ALA A 489 8.34 -7.37 13.89
CA ALA A 489 7.11 -7.85 14.52
C ALA A 489 5.90 -6.90 14.42
N ASP A 490 6.12 -5.59 14.24
CA ASP A 490 5.07 -4.57 14.20
C ASP A 490 4.63 -4.15 12.78
N ILE A 491 5.18 -4.79 11.73
CA ILE A 491 4.84 -4.47 10.33
C ILE A 491 3.66 -5.35 9.84
N PRO A 492 2.50 -4.77 9.49
CA PRO A 492 1.38 -5.52 8.90
C PRO A 492 1.66 -5.86 7.43
N VAL A 493 1.45 -7.12 7.04
CA VAL A 493 1.76 -7.64 5.69
C VAL A 493 0.50 -8.02 4.91
N GLN A 494 -0.50 -8.59 5.58
CA GLN A 494 -1.74 -9.07 4.97
C GLN A 494 -2.89 -9.17 5.98
N LEU A 495 -4.10 -8.82 5.57
CA LEU A 495 -5.35 -9.12 6.29
C LEU A 495 -6.27 -9.92 5.36
N ASN A 496 -6.60 -11.15 5.74
CA ASN A 496 -7.63 -11.94 5.08
C ASN A 496 -8.95 -11.82 5.87
N VAL A 497 -10.06 -11.59 5.18
CA VAL A 497 -11.42 -11.56 5.75
C VAL A 497 -12.31 -12.56 5.04
N ASN A 498 -13.05 -13.37 5.80
CA ASN A 498 -14.02 -14.33 5.29
C ASN A 498 -15.36 -14.21 6.04
N VAL A 499 -16.47 -14.03 5.32
CA VAL A 499 -17.82 -13.87 5.89
C VAL A 499 -18.63 -15.14 5.62
N PRO A 500 -18.85 -16.05 6.58
CA PRO A 500 -19.38 -17.39 6.27
C PRO A 500 -20.83 -17.46 5.76
N SER A 501 -21.60 -16.38 5.89
CA SER A 501 -23.02 -16.32 5.49
C SER A 501 -23.25 -15.99 4.01
N ILE A 502 -22.22 -15.57 3.28
CA ILE A 502 -22.25 -15.18 1.86
C ILE A 502 -20.93 -15.59 1.18
N PRO A 503 -20.83 -15.69 -0.16
CA PRO A 503 -19.57 -16.02 -0.84
C PRO A 503 -18.59 -14.82 -0.89
N TYR A 504 -18.26 -14.23 0.27
CA TYR A 504 -17.37 -13.08 0.41
C TYR A 504 -16.09 -13.46 1.16
N THR A 505 -14.99 -13.55 0.39
CA THR A 505 -13.62 -13.52 0.94
C THR A 505 -12.84 -12.42 0.23
N VAL A 506 -12.07 -11.64 0.99
CA VAL A 506 -11.17 -10.60 0.49
C VAL A 506 -9.82 -10.67 1.21
N THR A 507 -8.75 -10.41 0.46
CA THR A 507 -7.38 -10.28 0.96
C THR A 507 -6.92 -8.86 0.76
N TYR A 508 -6.58 -8.16 1.84
CA TYR A 508 -5.86 -6.89 1.83
C TYR A 508 -4.38 -7.22 1.93
N SER A 509 -3.59 -6.95 0.88
CA SER A 509 -2.13 -7.05 0.91
C SER A 509 -1.56 -5.67 1.22
N ILE A 510 -0.62 -5.58 2.18
CA ILE A 510 -0.10 -4.31 2.69
C ILE A 510 1.38 -4.17 2.31
N TYR A 511 1.74 -3.04 1.70
CA TYR A 511 3.03 -2.75 1.09
C TYR A 511 3.54 -1.38 1.55
N ASN A 512 4.85 -1.14 1.47
CA ASN A 512 5.48 0.14 1.83
C ASN A 512 4.98 0.70 3.18
N TYR A 513 4.79 -0.17 4.17
CA TYR A 513 4.42 0.29 5.52
C TYR A 513 5.60 1.07 6.11
N ASP A 514 5.33 2.27 6.61
CA ASP A 514 6.30 3.10 7.32
C ASP A 514 5.67 3.60 8.64
N PRO A 515 6.27 3.31 9.81
CA PRO A 515 5.80 3.77 11.12
C PRO A 515 6.18 5.22 11.48
N GLU A 516 6.91 5.95 10.63
CA GLU A 516 7.26 7.36 10.84
C GLU A 516 6.03 8.29 10.65
N GLU A 517 6.02 9.46 11.31
CA GLU A 517 4.86 10.38 11.31
C GLU A 517 4.73 11.08 9.94
N PRO A 518 3.60 10.94 9.21
CA PRO A 518 3.44 11.54 7.89
C PRO A 518 3.61 13.06 7.91
N ALA A 519 4.50 13.58 7.07
CA ALA A 519 4.71 15.02 6.95
C ALA A 519 3.38 15.73 6.65
N ILE A 520 3.07 16.80 7.40
CA ILE A 520 1.79 17.55 7.29
C ILE A 520 1.50 18.06 5.86
N THR A 521 2.53 18.28 5.05
CA THR A 521 2.43 18.56 3.60
C THR A 521 1.73 17.47 2.78
N SER A 522 1.66 16.25 3.29
CA SER A 522 0.91 15.13 2.71
C SER A 522 -0.61 15.35 2.75
N TYR A 523 -1.10 16.29 3.56
CA TYR A 523 -2.51 16.60 3.72
C TYR A 523 -2.88 17.96 3.09
N ASP A 524 -2.23 18.37 1.99
CA ASP A 524 -2.53 19.67 1.37
C ASP A 524 -3.95 19.73 0.78
N ILE A 525 -4.76 20.62 1.34
CA ILE A 525 -6.14 20.93 0.94
C ILE A 525 -6.27 22.30 0.25
N SER A 526 -5.16 22.94 -0.13
CA SER A 526 -5.15 24.28 -0.74
C SER A 526 -5.96 24.39 -2.04
N ASN A 527 -6.11 23.30 -2.80
CA ASN A 527 -6.97 23.23 -3.99
C ASN A 527 -8.48 23.31 -3.68
N CYS A 528 -8.88 23.15 -2.43
CA CYS A 528 -10.27 23.24 -1.99
C CYS A 528 -10.73 24.67 -1.67
N TYR A 529 -9.85 25.66 -1.80
CA TYR A 529 -10.13 27.07 -1.48
C TYR A 529 -9.74 27.98 -2.65
N SER A 530 -10.67 28.85 -3.03
CA SER A 530 -10.43 29.96 -3.96
C SER A 530 -9.54 31.03 -3.34
N ILE A 531 -8.99 31.93 -4.17
CA ILE A 531 -7.96 32.91 -3.79
C ILE A 531 -8.44 33.84 -2.67
N GLU A 532 -9.71 34.26 -2.70
CA GLU A 532 -10.32 35.10 -1.67
C GLU A 532 -10.53 34.40 -0.31
N ASN A 533 -10.37 33.07 -0.26
CA ASN A 533 -10.39 32.24 0.96
C ASN A 533 -9.00 31.69 1.32
N LYS A 534 -7.94 32.27 0.74
CA LYS A 534 -6.51 32.02 1.01
C LYS A 534 -5.83 33.29 1.53
N MET A 535 -4.76 33.14 2.30
CA MET A 535 -3.84 34.22 2.62
C MET A 535 -2.40 33.69 2.75
N GLY A 536 -1.56 33.97 1.75
CA GLY A 536 -0.12 33.74 1.85
C GLY A 536 0.50 34.65 2.92
N PHE A 537 1.45 34.13 3.68
CA PHE A 537 2.17 34.91 4.69
C PHE A 537 3.64 34.50 4.81
N LYS A 538 4.47 35.42 5.29
CA LYS A 538 5.90 35.26 5.59
C LYS A 538 6.17 35.70 7.01
N ILE A 539 6.77 34.83 7.82
CA ILE A 539 7.30 35.13 9.15
C ILE A 539 8.83 35.19 9.07
N THR A 540 9.42 36.28 9.56
CA THR A 540 10.87 36.52 9.52
C THR A 540 11.50 36.37 10.90
N PHE A 541 12.63 35.67 10.96
CA PHE A 541 13.46 35.45 12.14
C PHE A 541 14.83 36.10 11.89
N TYR A 542 15.18 37.12 12.68
CA TYR A 542 16.50 37.78 12.57
C TYR A 542 17.55 37.05 13.43
N GLY A 543 18.74 36.79 12.87
CA GLY A 543 19.86 36.17 13.59
C GLY A 543 20.73 35.25 12.73
N SER A 544 21.79 34.67 13.29
CA SER A 544 22.66 33.75 12.56
C SER A 544 21.93 32.45 12.19
N PHE A 545 21.48 32.37 10.94
CA PHE A 545 21.04 31.13 10.29
C PHE A 545 22.18 30.54 9.47
N ASP A 546 22.42 29.24 9.62
CA ASP A 546 23.56 28.54 9.03
C ASP A 546 23.16 27.15 8.52
N SER A 547 24.12 26.42 7.96
CA SER A 547 23.91 25.06 7.46
C SER A 547 23.45 24.06 8.53
N LYS A 548 23.63 24.35 9.83
CA LYS A 548 23.13 23.51 10.93
C LYS A 548 21.62 23.65 11.07
N VAL A 549 21.06 24.85 10.86
CA VAL A 549 19.60 25.03 10.88
C VAL A 549 18.93 24.29 9.71
N MET A 550 19.54 24.34 8.52
CA MET A 550 19.02 23.61 7.35
C MET A 550 19.06 22.09 7.52
N ALA A 551 20.04 21.54 8.26
CA ALA A 551 20.07 20.12 8.60
C ALA A 551 18.92 19.68 9.54
N TYR A 552 18.19 20.63 10.14
CA TYR A 552 17.03 20.41 10.99
C TYR A 552 15.76 21.07 10.41
N LYS A 553 15.75 21.35 9.09
CA LYS A 553 14.68 22.07 8.38
C LYS A 553 13.28 21.52 8.66
N ASP A 554 13.11 20.20 8.64
CA ASP A 554 11.78 19.60 8.74
C ASP A 554 11.21 19.67 10.17
N ILE A 555 12.10 19.64 11.18
CA ILE A 555 11.76 19.94 12.58
C ILE A 555 11.42 21.44 12.73
N PHE A 556 12.15 22.34 12.06
CA PHE A 556 11.82 23.78 12.03
C PHE A 556 10.43 24.00 11.42
N LEU A 557 10.14 23.37 10.28
CA LEU A 557 8.84 23.43 9.59
C LEU A 557 7.71 22.89 10.47
N TYR A 558 7.85 21.69 11.03
CA TYR A 558 6.84 21.09 11.90
C TYR A 558 6.49 22.00 13.10
N GLN A 559 7.51 22.53 13.79
CA GLN A 559 7.29 23.49 14.87
C GLN A 559 6.64 24.79 14.38
N SER A 560 7.07 25.33 13.23
CA SER A 560 6.48 26.53 12.62
C SER A 560 5.00 26.36 12.34
N ILE A 561 4.61 25.23 11.74
CA ILE A 561 3.24 24.91 11.34
C ILE A 561 2.35 24.71 12.56
N SER A 562 2.79 23.89 13.53
CA SER A 562 2.07 23.64 14.78
C SER A 562 1.87 24.93 15.60
N LEU A 563 2.89 25.78 15.67
CA LEU A 563 2.82 27.05 16.39
C LEU A 563 1.98 28.11 15.65
N ALA A 564 2.07 28.19 14.32
CA ALA A 564 1.21 29.06 13.52
C ALA A 564 -0.26 28.69 13.68
N ALA A 565 -0.60 27.40 13.60
CA ALA A 565 -1.95 26.90 13.79
C ALA A 565 -2.49 27.22 15.19
N SER A 566 -1.71 26.91 16.22
CA SER A 566 -2.02 27.16 17.64
C SER A 566 -2.26 28.64 17.94
N ILE A 567 -1.35 29.53 17.50
CA ILE A 567 -1.49 30.99 17.72
C ILE A 567 -2.68 31.55 16.95
N SER A 568 -2.94 31.08 15.72
CA SER A 568 -4.06 31.56 14.91
C SER A 568 -5.43 31.15 15.46
N GLY A 569 -5.52 30.00 16.14
CA GLY A 569 -6.79 29.35 16.50
C GLY A 569 -7.36 28.50 15.37
N VAL A 570 -6.50 27.83 14.60
CA VAL A 570 -6.86 26.95 13.47
C VAL A 570 -6.20 25.57 13.62
N THR A 571 -6.65 24.58 12.84
CA THR A 571 -5.99 23.26 12.76
C THR A 571 -4.68 23.35 11.94
N PRO A 572 -3.68 22.49 12.18
CA PRO A 572 -2.44 22.43 11.37
C PRO A 572 -2.72 22.30 9.86
N LEU A 573 -3.79 21.58 9.51
CA LEU A 573 -4.29 21.39 8.14
C LEU A 573 -4.57 22.71 7.37
N ARG A 574 -4.83 23.82 8.06
CA ARG A 574 -5.07 25.14 7.43
C ARG A 574 -3.80 25.95 7.17
N ILE A 575 -2.63 25.43 7.52
CA ILE A 575 -1.33 26.04 7.23
C ILE A 575 -0.70 25.25 6.07
N THR A 576 -1.16 25.57 4.85
CA THR A 576 -0.83 24.84 3.62
C THR A 576 0.40 25.39 2.90
N LYS A 577 0.97 24.60 1.98
CA LYS A 577 2.21 24.88 1.23
C LYS A 577 3.36 25.47 2.08
N PRO A 578 3.65 24.91 3.27
CA PRO A 578 4.67 25.44 4.17
C PRO A 578 6.08 25.26 3.59
N SER A 579 6.90 26.30 3.72
CA SER A 579 8.26 26.36 3.20
C SER A 579 9.18 27.12 4.15
N PHE A 580 10.46 26.75 4.15
CA PHE A 580 11.50 27.40 4.94
C PHE A 580 12.72 27.66 4.05
N TYR A 581 13.20 28.90 4.08
CA TYR A 581 14.42 29.37 3.42
C TYR A 581 15.16 30.33 4.36
N MET A 582 16.43 30.58 4.07
CA MET A 582 17.29 31.46 4.88
C MET A 582 18.31 32.18 4.00
N ASP A 583 18.83 33.29 4.51
CA ASP A 583 20.06 33.92 4.03
C ASP A 583 21.13 33.89 5.15
N SER A 584 22.25 34.61 4.97
CA SER A 584 23.36 34.65 5.94
C SER A 584 23.08 35.39 7.26
N GLY A 585 21.89 36.00 7.44
CA GLY A 585 21.49 36.75 8.63
C GLY A 585 20.01 36.68 9.00
N ASN A 586 19.18 35.97 8.22
CA ASN A 586 17.74 35.79 8.48
C ASN A 586 17.24 34.40 8.09
N GLY A 587 16.23 33.91 8.80
CA GLY A 587 15.42 32.74 8.43
C GLY A 587 13.98 33.15 8.15
N TYR A 588 13.31 32.45 7.23
CA TYR A 588 11.98 32.80 6.74
C TYR A 588 11.08 31.56 6.67
N PHE A 589 9.92 31.64 7.30
CA PHE A 589 8.85 30.65 7.16
C PHE A 589 7.73 31.25 6.30
N VAL A 590 7.36 30.59 5.21
CA VAL A 590 6.29 31.01 4.30
C VAL A 590 5.26 29.89 4.15
N ALA A 591 3.98 30.22 4.26
CA ALA A 591 2.87 29.29 4.08
C ALA A 591 1.59 30.04 3.65
N THR A 592 0.57 29.29 3.21
CA THR A 592 -0.78 29.79 2.90
C THR A 592 -1.74 29.40 4.02
N LEU A 593 -2.26 30.39 4.74
CA LEU A 593 -3.36 30.25 5.69
C LEU A 593 -4.69 30.18 4.94
N LEU A 594 -5.48 29.12 5.16
CA LEU A 594 -6.80 28.94 4.56
C LEU A 594 -7.92 29.47 5.47
N ASP A 595 -9.10 29.78 4.91
CA ASP A 595 -10.32 29.87 5.72
C ASP A 595 -10.75 28.48 6.25
N ARG A 596 -11.73 28.46 7.15
CA ARG A 596 -12.36 27.24 7.67
C ARG A 596 -13.27 26.56 6.64
N ALA A 597 -13.48 25.26 6.81
CA ALA A 597 -14.47 24.52 6.03
C ALA A 597 -15.89 25.10 6.23
N PRO A 598 -16.75 25.11 5.20
CA PRO A 598 -18.12 25.58 5.31
C PRO A 598 -18.88 24.81 6.41
N ILE A 599 -19.43 25.55 7.39
CA ILE A 599 -19.98 24.97 8.64
C ILE A 599 -21.08 23.94 8.36
N LEU A 600 -21.84 24.08 7.26
CA LEU A 600 -22.85 23.12 6.84
C LEU A 600 -22.29 21.71 6.62
N GLN A 601 -21.06 21.58 6.12
CA GLN A 601 -20.42 20.29 5.84
C GLN A 601 -19.93 19.56 7.10
N ARG A 602 -20.05 20.17 8.28
CA ARG A 602 -19.86 19.47 9.57
C ARG A 602 -21.08 18.63 9.97
N PHE A 603 -22.14 18.62 9.16
CA PHE A 603 -23.41 17.94 9.44
C PHE A 603 -23.84 17.05 8.26
N GLN A 604 -24.20 15.80 8.55
CA GLN A 604 -24.75 14.87 7.57
C GLN A 604 -26.22 15.18 7.32
N LYS A 605 -26.61 15.30 6.04
CA LYS A 605 -27.97 15.66 5.64
C LYS A 605 -28.89 14.43 5.59
N LEU A 606 -30.05 14.57 6.22
CA LEU A 606 -31.18 13.64 6.18
C LEU A 606 -32.40 14.29 5.49
N PRO A 607 -32.60 14.05 4.18
CA PRO A 607 -33.70 14.63 3.44
C PRO A 607 -35.08 14.19 3.96
N GLY A 608 -35.98 15.16 4.18
CA GLY A 608 -37.37 14.90 4.58
C GLY A 608 -37.57 14.26 5.97
N LYS A 609 -36.60 14.40 6.88
CA LYS A 609 -36.64 13.90 8.27
C LYS A 609 -36.72 15.05 9.28
N VAL A 610 -37.20 14.75 10.48
CA VAL A 610 -37.24 15.64 11.66
C VAL A 610 -37.03 14.83 12.95
N VAL A 611 -36.54 15.46 14.02
CA VAL A 611 -36.38 14.82 15.35
C VAL A 611 -37.55 15.21 16.23
N GLN A 612 -38.54 14.33 16.35
CA GLN A 612 -39.84 14.70 16.89
C GLN A 612 -39.74 15.24 18.33
N PHE A 613 -40.36 16.40 18.58
CA PHE A 613 -40.47 17.10 19.88
C PHE A 613 -39.17 17.65 20.49
N ASN A 614 -38.01 17.58 19.82
CA ASN A 614 -36.71 17.97 20.39
C ASN A 614 -36.21 19.35 19.90
N ASN A 615 -37.11 20.33 19.90
CA ASN A 615 -36.91 21.65 19.32
C ASN A 615 -36.36 22.66 20.37
N ASP A 616 -35.14 22.46 20.87
CA ASP A 616 -34.52 23.25 21.96
C ASP A 616 -34.43 24.76 21.69
N ALA A 617 -34.31 25.17 20.43
CA ALA A 617 -34.55 26.54 20.01
C ALA A 617 -35.21 26.59 18.62
N VAL A 618 -36.08 27.56 18.38
CA VAL A 618 -36.76 27.77 17.09
C VAL A 618 -36.55 29.19 16.61
N ILE A 619 -35.92 29.33 15.45
CA ILE A 619 -35.48 30.60 14.85
C ILE A 619 -36.21 30.78 13.51
N ARG A 620 -36.72 31.99 13.24
CA ARG A 620 -37.53 32.31 12.06
C ARG A 620 -36.78 33.25 11.11
N ASN A 621 -37.26 33.35 9.87
CA ASN A 621 -36.71 34.17 8.78
C ASN A 621 -35.32 33.71 8.28
N ILE A 622 -34.94 32.46 8.53
CA ILE A 622 -33.66 31.89 8.09
C ILE A 622 -33.74 31.50 6.61
N LYS A 623 -32.79 31.99 5.80
CA LYS A 623 -32.81 31.91 4.33
C LYS A 623 -32.16 30.66 3.72
N THR A 624 -31.25 30.01 4.45
CA THR A 624 -30.45 28.86 3.99
C THR A 624 -30.16 27.89 5.13
N ALA A 625 -29.82 26.65 4.81
CA ALA A 625 -29.35 25.68 5.79
C ALA A 625 -28.01 26.12 6.42
N ASP A 626 -27.12 26.76 5.67
CA ASP A 626 -25.82 27.29 6.14
C ASP A 626 -25.96 28.28 7.29
N MET A 627 -26.97 29.16 7.22
CA MET A 627 -27.25 30.11 8.30
C MET A 627 -27.79 29.39 9.54
N CYS A 628 -28.55 28.29 9.37
CA CYS A 628 -28.97 27.45 10.48
C CYS A 628 -27.79 26.68 11.09
N ALA A 629 -26.88 26.14 10.26
CA ALA A 629 -25.64 25.50 10.69
C ALA A 629 -24.71 26.46 11.45
N TYR A 630 -24.59 27.71 11.00
CA TYR A 630 -23.86 28.78 11.70
C TYR A 630 -24.47 29.04 13.08
N LEU A 631 -25.79 29.21 13.17
CA LEU A 631 -26.52 29.44 14.42
C LEU A 631 -26.45 28.22 15.37
N CYS A 632 -26.37 27.01 14.83
CA CYS A 632 -26.10 25.79 15.60
C CYS A 632 -24.66 25.80 16.15
N ASN A 633 -23.67 25.98 15.27
CA ASN A 633 -22.25 25.89 15.64
C ASN A 633 -21.76 27.01 16.57
N GLY A 634 -22.38 28.18 16.52
CA GLY A 634 -22.15 29.31 17.41
C GLY A 634 -23.09 29.41 18.62
N ASN A 635 -23.88 28.37 18.92
CA ASN A 635 -24.83 28.41 20.04
C ASN A 635 -24.09 28.34 21.39
N VAL A 636 -24.21 29.42 22.18
CA VAL A 636 -23.59 29.53 23.53
C VAL A 636 -24.49 29.03 24.67
N ASN A 637 -25.78 28.77 24.40
CA ASN A 637 -26.74 28.33 25.42
C ASN A 637 -26.70 26.81 25.62
N PHE A 638 -26.33 26.07 24.58
CA PHE A 638 -26.14 24.61 24.62
C PHE A 638 -25.33 24.13 23.41
N THR A 639 -24.62 23.00 23.56
CA THR A 639 -23.98 22.30 22.44
C THR A 639 -25.04 21.84 21.46
N CYS A 640 -25.19 22.54 20.33
CA CYS A 640 -26.13 22.15 19.28
C CYS A 640 -25.52 21.03 18.43
N ASN A 641 -26.18 19.88 18.45
CA ASN A 641 -25.71 18.64 17.84
C ASN A 641 -26.47 18.31 16.55
N SER A 642 -27.75 18.62 16.46
CA SER A 642 -28.50 18.59 15.20
C SER A 642 -29.35 19.83 14.99
N PHE A 643 -29.73 20.09 13.74
CA PHE A 643 -30.65 21.17 13.38
C PHE A 643 -31.59 20.76 12.25
N GLU A 644 -32.78 21.35 12.21
CA GLU A 644 -33.77 21.19 11.13
C GLU A 644 -33.85 22.50 10.35
N TYR A 645 -33.79 22.44 9.02
CA TYR A 645 -34.07 23.60 8.18
C TYR A 645 -35.29 23.35 7.29
N CYS A 646 -36.25 24.26 7.34
CA CYS A 646 -37.51 24.21 6.60
C CYS A 646 -37.58 25.33 5.56
N PRO A 647 -37.21 25.10 4.28
CA PRO A 647 -37.07 26.16 3.28
C PRO A 647 -38.35 26.95 3.04
N SER A 648 -39.50 26.26 2.97
CA SER A 648 -40.81 26.87 2.66
C SER A 648 -41.32 27.81 3.74
N SER A 649 -40.99 27.53 5.02
CA SER A 649 -41.41 28.34 6.17
C SER A 649 -40.31 29.27 6.70
N LYS A 650 -39.07 29.13 6.20
CA LYS A 650 -37.86 29.85 6.64
C LYS A 650 -37.62 29.70 8.15
N VAL A 651 -37.88 28.49 8.66
CA VAL A 651 -37.67 28.10 10.07
C VAL A 651 -36.40 27.26 10.18
N CYS A 652 -35.67 27.50 11.26
CA CYS A 652 -34.50 26.76 11.70
C CYS A 652 -34.77 26.28 13.13
N THR A 653 -34.77 24.96 13.35
CA THR A 653 -34.80 24.36 14.69
C THR A 653 -33.38 23.98 15.08
N LEU A 654 -32.95 24.28 16.31
CA LEU A 654 -31.70 23.77 16.89
C LEU A 654 -32.01 22.75 17.99
N SER A 655 -31.20 21.70 18.12
CA SER A 655 -31.38 20.62 19.10
C SER A 655 -30.09 20.26 19.83
N LYS A 656 -30.20 19.88 21.11
CA LYS A 656 -29.10 19.36 21.95
C LYS A 656 -28.68 17.94 21.58
N ILE A 657 -29.51 17.22 20.85
CA ILE A 657 -29.39 15.78 20.67
C ILE A 657 -29.06 15.38 19.23
N HIS A 658 -28.47 14.21 19.07
CA HIS A 658 -28.24 13.57 17.77
C HIS A 658 -29.47 12.75 17.33
N THR A 659 -29.47 12.26 16.09
CA THR A 659 -30.50 11.32 15.59
C THR A 659 -30.64 10.07 16.45
N ASP A 660 -29.52 9.61 17.00
CA ASP A 660 -29.36 8.43 17.84
C ASP A 660 -30.07 8.53 19.19
N ASP A 661 -30.15 9.73 19.75
CA ASP A 661 -30.82 9.97 21.01
C ASP A 661 -32.34 10.04 20.80
N GLY A 662 -32.76 10.73 19.73
CA GLY A 662 -34.15 11.10 19.46
C GLY A 662 -34.99 10.05 18.73
N ASN A 663 -36.25 10.41 18.46
CA ASN A 663 -37.12 9.67 17.55
C ASN A 663 -37.18 10.40 16.20
N VAL A 664 -36.42 9.90 15.22
CA VAL A 664 -36.41 10.45 13.86
C VAL A 664 -37.68 10.01 13.11
N VAL A 665 -38.50 10.97 12.69
CA VAL A 665 -39.77 10.72 11.98
C VAL A 665 -39.62 11.04 10.49
N SER A 666 -40.20 10.19 9.64
CA SER A 666 -40.06 10.25 8.18
C SER A 666 -41.38 10.59 7.48
N SER A 667 -41.80 11.86 7.56
CA SER A 667 -43.06 12.31 6.95
C SER A 667 -43.13 13.79 6.54
N THR A 668 -42.04 14.56 6.67
CA THR A 668 -42.05 16.01 6.41
C THR A 668 -41.43 16.36 5.06
N GLN A 669 -42.26 16.58 4.03
CA GLN A 669 -41.81 17.15 2.74
C GLN A 669 -41.37 18.63 2.80
N GLN A 670 -41.26 19.22 3.99
CA GLN A 670 -41.09 20.67 4.21
C GLN A 670 -39.79 21.04 4.93
N CYS A 671 -39.08 20.07 5.50
CA CYS A 671 -37.89 20.26 6.33
C CYS A 671 -36.88 19.14 6.09
N ASP A 672 -35.60 19.50 6.12
CA ASP A 672 -34.47 18.57 6.13
C ASP A 672 -33.74 18.65 7.47
N LEU A 673 -33.33 17.50 7.99
CA LEU A 673 -32.55 17.38 9.23
C LEU A 673 -31.05 17.30 8.88
N TYR A 674 -30.22 17.88 9.74
CA TYR A 674 -28.77 17.93 9.63
C TYR A 674 -28.17 17.55 10.98
N ASP A 675 -27.43 16.44 11.04
CA ASP A 675 -26.85 15.92 12.29
C ASP A 675 -25.32 15.98 12.26
N ARG A 676 -24.69 16.48 13.33
CA ARG A 676 -23.25 16.76 13.38
C ARG A 676 -22.45 15.46 13.38
N SER A 677 -21.48 15.33 12.46
CA SER A 677 -20.67 14.11 12.33
C SER A 677 -19.88 13.78 13.60
N LEU A 678 -19.41 14.79 14.33
CA LEU A 678 -18.70 14.59 15.60
C LEU A 678 -19.63 14.82 16.79
N GLY A 679 -19.54 13.97 17.82
CA GLY A 679 -20.42 13.97 19.00
C GLY A 679 -20.30 15.19 19.94
N SER A 680 -19.53 16.20 19.56
CA SER A 680 -19.48 17.54 20.16
C SER A 680 -18.73 18.49 19.22
N ASN A 681 -18.73 19.79 19.52
CA ASN A 681 -17.93 20.77 18.77
C ASN A 681 -16.47 20.74 19.27
N SER A 682 -15.70 19.74 18.84
CA SER A 682 -14.33 19.44 19.29
C SER A 682 -13.31 20.54 18.99
N PHE A 683 -13.51 21.33 17.93
CA PHE A 683 -12.66 22.45 17.58
C PHE A 683 -13.44 23.60 16.92
N VAL A 684 -13.41 24.77 17.57
CA VAL A 684 -14.13 25.98 17.14
C VAL A 684 -13.21 26.84 16.29
N GLU A 685 -13.30 26.66 14.98
CA GLU A 685 -12.46 27.40 14.03
C GLU A 685 -12.87 28.85 13.85
N VAL A 686 -11.89 29.74 14.00
CA VAL A 686 -12.05 31.16 13.65
C VAL A 686 -11.98 31.37 12.12
N PRO A 687 -12.67 32.41 11.59
CA PRO A 687 -12.53 32.83 10.19
C PRO A 687 -11.09 33.21 9.81
N LEU A 688 -10.78 33.20 8.52
CA LEU A 688 -9.48 33.62 7.94
C LEU A 688 -9.01 34.99 8.43
N THR A 689 -9.90 35.98 8.50
CA THR A 689 -9.57 37.34 8.99
C THR A 689 -9.06 37.32 10.42
N ASP A 690 -9.70 36.52 11.27
CA ASP A 690 -9.47 36.50 12.71
C ASP A 690 -8.24 35.63 13.00
N ALA A 691 -8.09 34.51 12.29
CA ALA A 691 -6.88 33.68 12.27
C ALA A 691 -5.64 34.51 11.93
N TRP A 692 -5.71 35.33 10.87
CA TRP A 692 -4.62 36.21 10.46
C TRP A 692 -4.29 37.25 11.53
N GLN A 693 -5.28 37.95 12.10
CA GLN A 693 -5.01 38.92 13.16
C GLN A 693 -4.44 38.25 14.42
N ASN A 694 -4.90 37.04 14.76
CA ASN A 694 -4.34 36.26 15.88
C ASN A 694 -2.85 35.93 15.63
N LEU A 695 -2.52 35.38 14.46
CA LEU A 695 -1.15 35.06 14.05
C LEU A 695 -0.23 36.28 14.09
N ARG A 696 -0.67 37.37 13.45
CA ARG A 696 0.05 38.65 13.39
C ARG A 696 0.29 39.23 14.78
N ASN A 697 -0.73 39.26 15.63
CA ASN A 697 -0.59 39.71 17.01
C ASN A 697 0.31 38.79 17.85
N GLY A 698 0.36 37.48 17.55
CA GLY A 698 1.26 36.54 18.22
C GLY A 698 2.73 36.79 17.91
N VAL A 699 3.08 37.05 16.64
CA VAL A 699 4.45 37.44 16.24
C VAL A 699 4.83 38.79 16.86
N ILE A 700 3.97 39.81 16.76
CA ILE A 700 4.23 41.15 17.35
C ILE A 700 4.43 41.08 18.88
N LYS A 701 3.75 40.16 19.57
CA LYS A 701 3.91 39.90 21.01
C LYS A 701 5.07 38.93 21.34
N GLN A 702 5.89 38.56 20.36
CA GLN A 702 7.01 37.62 20.49
C GLN A 702 6.61 36.24 21.05
N LEU A 703 5.36 35.81 20.82
CA LEU A 703 4.84 34.49 21.23
C LEU A 703 5.25 33.38 20.25
N PHE A 704 5.61 33.75 19.01
CA PHE A 704 6.06 32.81 17.99
C PHE A 704 7.57 32.51 18.19
N GLN A 705 7.86 31.48 18.99
CA GLN A 705 9.21 31.02 19.34
C GLN A 705 9.40 29.54 18.99
N ILE A 706 10.34 29.23 18.10
CA ILE A 706 10.72 27.86 17.71
C ILE A 706 11.93 27.45 18.55
N SER A 707 11.95 26.23 19.11
CA SER A 707 13.06 25.75 19.94
C SER A 707 13.61 24.42 19.42
N ILE A 708 14.79 24.48 18.79
CA ILE A 708 15.47 23.30 18.24
C ILE A 708 16.55 22.83 19.21
N LYS A 709 16.54 21.53 19.50
CA LYS A 709 17.54 20.87 20.34
C LYS A 709 18.65 20.28 19.46
N TYR A 710 19.80 20.95 19.46
CA TYR A 710 21.02 20.45 18.83
C TYR A 710 21.85 19.68 19.86
N ASP A 711 21.87 18.36 19.74
CA ASP A 711 22.62 17.43 20.62
C ASP A 711 22.24 17.57 22.11
N LYS A 712 22.93 18.46 22.82
CA LYS A 712 22.76 18.77 24.26
C LYS A 712 22.26 20.19 24.52
N ASN A 713 22.27 21.08 23.50
CA ASN A 713 21.93 22.49 23.63
C ASN A 713 20.63 22.80 22.89
N THR A 714 19.69 23.49 23.54
CA THR A 714 18.51 24.03 22.87
C THR A 714 18.76 25.48 22.45
N GLN A 715 18.44 25.80 21.20
CA GLN A 715 18.48 27.16 20.66
C GLN A 715 17.06 27.58 20.28
N THR A 716 16.68 28.79 20.68
CA THR A 716 15.34 29.35 20.43
C THR A 716 15.43 30.49 19.41
N TYR A 717 14.54 30.45 18.42
CA TYR A 717 14.40 31.44 17.35
C TYR A 717 13.04 32.15 17.53
N THR A 718 13.08 33.43 17.90
CA THR A 718 11.89 34.26 18.08
C THR A 718 11.62 35.02 16.79
N ALA A 719 10.41 34.90 16.24
CA ALA A 719 9.98 35.69 15.09
C ALA A 719 9.93 37.19 15.45
N GLN A 720 10.29 38.04 14.49
CA GLN A 720 10.39 39.49 14.69
C GLN A 720 9.48 40.30 13.75
N ASP A 721 9.10 39.72 12.61
CA ASP A 721 8.25 40.37 11.61
C ASP A 721 7.31 39.36 10.93
N ILE A 722 6.17 39.84 10.42
CA ILE A 722 5.21 39.05 9.66
C ILE A 722 4.41 39.91 8.67
N VAL A 723 4.34 39.45 7.42
CA VAL A 723 3.65 40.12 6.29
C VAL A 723 2.78 39.12 5.51
N ASN A 724 1.75 39.63 4.83
CA ASN A 724 0.81 38.87 4.00
C ASN A 724 0.75 39.36 2.53
N ASP A 725 1.80 40.04 2.07
CA ASP A 725 2.06 40.44 0.68
C ASP A 725 2.72 39.29 -0.13
N VAL A 726 2.41 38.04 0.23
CA VAL A 726 3.10 36.85 -0.26
C VAL A 726 2.20 36.12 -1.26
N VAL A 727 2.62 36.13 -2.53
CA VAL A 727 1.98 35.34 -3.59
C VAL A 727 2.20 33.86 -3.32
N ASP A 728 1.13 33.07 -3.42
CA ASP A 728 1.18 31.62 -3.30
C ASP A 728 1.93 31.02 -4.51
N SER A 729 3.18 30.62 -4.28
CA SER A 729 4.09 30.09 -5.32
C SER A 729 3.68 28.71 -5.87
N GLY A 730 2.64 28.07 -5.32
CA GLY A 730 2.15 26.77 -5.78
C GLY A 730 1.07 26.84 -6.87
N ASP A 731 0.38 27.98 -7.04
CA ASP A 731 -0.76 28.10 -7.97
C ASP A 731 -0.38 28.70 -9.34
N LEU A 732 0.92 28.96 -9.61
CA LEU A 732 1.41 29.50 -10.88
C LEU A 732 1.85 28.37 -11.85
N PRO A 733 1.52 28.45 -13.16
CA PRO A 733 2.02 27.50 -14.15
C PRO A 733 3.56 27.48 -14.23
N PRO A 734 4.21 26.32 -14.47
CA PRO A 734 5.67 26.14 -14.44
C PRO A 734 6.47 26.85 -15.56
N ALA A 735 5.88 27.86 -16.22
CA ALA A 735 6.54 28.77 -17.15
C ALA A 735 6.96 30.10 -16.49
N SER A 736 6.28 30.55 -15.42
CA SER A 736 6.39 31.90 -14.84
C SER A 736 7.84 32.30 -14.52
N VAL A 737 8.54 31.46 -13.76
CA VAL A 737 9.92 31.67 -13.28
C VAL A 737 10.94 31.86 -14.43
N LYS A 738 10.65 31.39 -15.65
CA LYS A 738 11.55 31.64 -16.80
C LYS A 738 11.39 33.05 -17.37
N THR A 739 10.21 33.69 -17.21
CA THR A 739 9.98 35.02 -17.78
C THR A 739 10.74 36.11 -17.00
N LEU A 740 10.74 36.05 -15.67
CA LEU A 740 11.44 37.04 -14.83
C LEU A 740 12.96 37.01 -15.07
N GLN A 741 13.54 35.87 -15.46
CA GLN A 741 14.96 35.76 -15.87
C GLN A 741 15.33 36.59 -17.11
N SER A 742 14.35 37.04 -17.90
CA SER A 742 14.56 37.99 -19.01
C SER A 742 14.60 39.46 -18.55
N PHE A 743 14.60 39.72 -17.24
CA PHE A 743 14.72 41.04 -16.63
C PHE A 743 15.80 41.09 -15.54
N LYS A 744 16.54 42.20 -15.52
CA LYS A 744 17.51 42.57 -14.49
C LYS A 744 16.83 43.49 -13.49
N SER A 745 16.86 43.12 -12.21
CA SER A 745 16.23 43.91 -11.14
C SER A 745 17.12 45.07 -10.67
N MET A 746 16.46 46.14 -10.23
CA MET A 746 17.04 47.30 -9.57
C MET A 746 16.19 47.61 -8.33
N PRO A 747 16.55 47.05 -7.16
CA PRO A 747 15.73 47.19 -5.96
C PRO A 747 15.62 48.62 -5.44
N ASN A 748 14.44 48.99 -4.94
CA ASN A 748 14.09 50.32 -4.44
C ASN A 748 14.35 51.45 -5.48
N LYS A 749 13.99 51.20 -6.75
CA LYS A 749 14.14 52.11 -7.89
C LYS A 749 12.85 52.21 -8.71
N TYR A 750 12.70 53.35 -9.39
CA TYR A 750 11.59 53.64 -10.31
C TYR A 750 11.97 54.77 -11.29
N VAL A 751 11.21 54.97 -12.36
CA VAL A 751 11.45 55.92 -13.47
C VAL A 751 10.20 56.78 -13.71
N PRO A 752 9.98 57.85 -12.90
CA PRO A 752 8.71 58.57 -12.87
C PRO A 752 8.30 59.21 -14.20
N ASN A 753 7.00 59.12 -14.50
CA ASN A 753 6.31 59.68 -15.68
C ASN A 753 6.57 58.92 -17.00
N PHE A 754 6.84 57.62 -16.94
CA PHE A 754 7.03 56.73 -18.10
C PHE A 754 6.08 55.52 -18.03
N ASP A 755 4.87 55.81 -17.54
CA ASP A 755 3.87 54.86 -17.06
C ASP A 755 2.87 54.49 -18.19
N ASP A 756 3.26 53.61 -19.13
CA ASP A 756 2.45 53.31 -20.32
C ASP A 756 1.20 52.45 -20.05
N ASN A 757 1.27 51.55 -19.07
CA ASN A 757 0.12 50.73 -18.65
C ASN A 757 0.26 50.33 -17.18
N ILE A 758 -0.81 50.47 -16.39
CA ILE A 758 -0.82 50.18 -14.95
C ILE A 758 -1.79 49.03 -14.69
N LEU A 759 -1.25 47.92 -14.20
CA LEU A 759 -1.96 46.70 -13.83
C LEU A 759 -1.87 46.52 -12.30
N THR A 760 -2.87 45.90 -11.68
CA THR A 760 -2.94 45.73 -10.21
C THR A 760 -3.35 44.31 -9.82
N GLY A 761 -2.83 43.83 -8.69
CA GLY A 761 -3.09 42.48 -8.19
C GLY A 761 -2.36 41.37 -8.96
N LEU A 762 -1.27 41.71 -9.65
CA LEU A 762 -0.39 40.74 -10.31
C LEU A 762 0.76 40.34 -9.38
N SER A 763 1.33 39.15 -9.58
CA SER A 763 2.65 38.82 -9.05
C SER A 763 3.77 39.49 -9.85
N ILE A 764 5.00 39.38 -9.37
CA ILE A 764 6.18 39.94 -10.04
C ILE A 764 6.54 39.19 -11.34
N ASP A 765 6.34 37.87 -11.37
CA ASP A 765 6.48 37.04 -12.57
C ASP A 765 5.32 37.24 -13.56
N ASP A 766 4.10 37.51 -13.07
CA ASP A 766 2.96 37.89 -13.92
C ASP A 766 3.15 39.30 -14.51
N CYS A 767 3.77 40.21 -13.76
CA CYS A 767 4.14 41.54 -14.26
C CYS A 767 5.22 41.44 -15.36
N ALA A 768 6.25 40.61 -15.16
CA ALA A 768 7.22 40.27 -16.21
C ALA A 768 6.54 39.64 -17.44
N SER A 769 5.56 38.76 -17.22
CA SER A 769 4.79 38.11 -18.30
C SER A 769 3.87 39.07 -19.03
N ALA A 770 3.22 40.01 -18.32
CA ALA A 770 2.43 41.08 -18.92
C ALA A 770 3.30 42.08 -19.70
N CYS A 771 4.54 42.31 -19.28
CA CYS A 771 5.54 43.07 -20.05
C CYS A 771 5.93 42.32 -21.34
N VAL A 772 6.32 41.04 -21.26
CA VAL A 772 6.76 40.27 -22.43
C VAL A 772 5.62 40.00 -23.43
N THR A 773 4.39 39.85 -22.96
CA THR A 773 3.20 39.62 -23.81
C THR A 773 2.49 40.91 -24.23
N GLN A 774 3.02 42.09 -23.90
CA GLN A 774 2.43 43.36 -24.33
C GLN A 774 2.49 43.51 -25.86
N THR A 775 1.37 43.92 -26.46
CA THR A 775 1.20 44.03 -27.92
C THR A 775 0.90 45.44 -28.40
N SER A 776 0.49 46.36 -27.52
CA SER A 776 0.31 47.78 -27.87
C SER A 776 1.63 48.56 -27.97
N PHE A 777 2.66 48.12 -27.22
CA PHE A 777 4.03 48.62 -27.26
C PHE A 777 5.01 47.52 -26.85
N VAL A 778 6.28 47.62 -27.27
CA VAL A 778 7.33 46.68 -26.85
C VAL A 778 7.82 47.08 -25.46
N CYS A 779 7.25 46.48 -24.41
CA CYS A 779 7.63 46.78 -23.03
C CYS A 779 9.13 46.48 -22.77
N GLN A 780 9.85 47.48 -22.27
CA GLN A 780 11.29 47.50 -22.06
C GLN A 780 11.67 47.43 -20.58
N SER A 781 10.80 47.93 -19.70
CA SER A 781 10.95 47.80 -18.26
C SER A 781 9.58 47.81 -17.58
N PHE A 782 9.52 47.37 -16.32
CA PHE A 782 8.36 47.55 -15.46
C PHE A 782 8.76 47.91 -14.03
N GLU A 783 7.89 48.65 -13.34
CA GLU A 783 7.98 48.89 -11.90
C GLU A 783 7.02 47.95 -11.17
N TYR A 784 7.46 47.39 -10.04
CA TYR A 784 6.63 46.52 -9.20
C TYR A 784 6.56 47.04 -7.77
N GLN A 785 5.36 47.43 -7.32
CA GLN A 785 5.09 47.91 -5.97
C GLN A 785 4.82 46.71 -5.05
N LEU A 786 5.78 46.40 -4.18
CA LEU A 786 5.83 45.14 -3.41
C LEU A 786 4.60 44.94 -2.51
N ILE A 787 4.04 46.02 -1.94
CA ILE A 787 2.93 45.96 -0.97
C ILE A 787 1.55 45.96 -1.66
N GLN A 788 1.45 46.55 -2.85
CA GLN A 788 0.19 46.78 -3.56
C GLN A 788 -0.08 45.78 -4.71
N GLY A 789 0.95 45.06 -5.17
CA GLY A 789 0.86 44.27 -6.41
C GLY A 789 0.61 45.14 -7.64
N THR A 790 1.01 46.42 -7.60
CA THR A 790 0.92 47.34 -8.74
C THR A 790 2.10 47.08 -9.68
N CYS A 791 1.78 46.85 -10.95
CA CYS A 791 2.70 46.58 -12.04
C CYS A 791 2.58 47.71 -13.06
N VAL A 792 3.61 48.56 -13.16
CA VAL A 792 3.66 49.68 -14.12
C VAL A 792 4.55 49.29 -15.28
N LEU A 793 3.98 49.02 -16.44
CA LEU A 793 4.71 48.65 -17.66
C LEU A 793 5.17 49.91 -18.41
N SER A 794 6.38 49.88 -18.96
CA SER A 794 6.96 50.99 -19.73
C SER A 794 7.59 50.54 -21.06
N HIS A 795 7.40 51.34 -22.11
CA HIS A 795 8.09 51.19 -23.40
C HIS A 795 9.53 51.71 -23.37
N LEU A 796 9.93 52.45 -22.33
CA LEU A 796 11.26 53.02 -22.19
C LEU A 796 12.25 52.01 -21.57
N HIS A 797 13.46 51.92 -22.10
CA HIS A 797 14.53 51.22 -21.41
C HIS A 797 15.36 52.21 -20.57
N PRO A 798 15.53 52.04 -19.25
CA PRO A 798 16.16 53.06 -18.41
C PRO A 798 17.60 53.44 -18.79
N ASP A 799 18.32 52.57 -19.53
CA ASP A 799 19.64 52.86 -20.10
C ASP A 799 19.60 54.05 -21.12
N GLU A 800 18.42 54.36 -21.67
CA GLU A 800 18.18 55.46 -22.62
C GLU A 800 18.07 56.82 -21.90
N HIS A 801 17.63 56.83 -20.64
CA HIS A 801 17.56 58.02 -19.79
C HIS A 801 18.06 57.73 -18.35
N PRO A 802 19.36 57.41 -18.13
CA PRO A 802 19.84 56.94 -16.82
C PRO A 802 19.63 57.95 -15.67
N GLY A 803 19.62 59.25 -16.00
CA GLY A 803 19.36 60.33 -15.04
C GLY A 803 17.89 60.46 -14.59
N ALA A 804 16.96 59.71 -15.19
CA ALA A 804 15.56 59.65 -14.76
C ALA A 804 15.32 58.68 -13.59
N ILE A 805 16.22 57.70 -13.39
CA ILE A 805 16.08 56.65 -12.37
C ILE A 805 16.18 57.25 -10.97
N LYS A 806 15.10 57.16 -10.17
CA LYS A 806 15.04 57.62 -8.79
C LYS A 806 14.95 56.46 -7.81
N GLY A 807 15.25 56.74 -6.53
CA GLY A 807 15.04 55.79 -5.44
C GLY A 807 13.70 55.98 -4.76
N ILE A 808 13.04 54.89 -4.40
CA ILE A 808 11.82 54.86 -3.57
C ILE A 808 11.78 53.54 -2.80
N SER A 809 11.30 53.56 -1.55
CA SER A 809 11.19 52.33 -0.74
C SER A 809 9.95 51.54 -1.14
N GLY A 810 10.09 50.23 -1.36
CA GLY A 810 8.96 49.34 -1.65
C GLY A 810 8.50 49.30 -3.11
N THR A 811 9.30 49.82 -4.05
CA THR A 811 9.08 49.62 -5.49
C THR A 811 10.40 49.25 -6.16
N ASP A 812 10.38 48.16 -6.92
CA ASP A 812 11.54 47.62 -7.61
C ASP A 812 11.37 47.77 -9.13
N LEU A 813 12.42 48.19 -9.82
CA LEU A 813 12.44 48.40 -11.26
C LEU A 813 13.09 47.20 -11.96
N TYR A 814 12.43 46.66 -12.97
CA TYR A 814 12.86 45.48 -13.73
C TYR A 814 13.09 45.88 -15.18
N ILE A 815 14.34 45.85 -15.64
CA ILE A 815 14.72 46.27 -17.00
C ILE A 815 15.00 45.04 -17.86
N ARG A 816 14.55 45.02 -19.12
CA ARG A 816 14.73 43.87 -20.00
C ARG A 816 16.22 43.57 -20.18
N ASP A 817 16.62 42.36 -19.82
CA ASP A 817 17.99 41.86 -19.93
C ASP A 817 18.17 41.19 -21.29
N TYR A 818 18.72 41.95 -22.24
CA TYR A 818 19.07 41.47 -23.56
C TYR A 818 20.31 40.55 -23.53
N THR A 819 21.14 40.60 -22.48
CA THR A 819 22.32 39.72 -22.35
C THR A 819 21.91 38.27 -22.08
N SER A 820 20.74 38.04 -21.48
CA SER A 820 20.16 36.69 -21.27
C SER A 820 20.06 35.85 -22.56
N LYS A 821 19.91 36.51 -23.73
CA LYS A 821 19.88 35.88 -25.05
C LYS A 821 21.26 35.38 -25.54
N PHE A 822 22.35 35.56 -24.79
CA PHE A 822 23.71 35.28 -25.25
C PHE A 822 24.59 34.59 -24.20
N THR A 823 25.39 33.60 -24.63
CA THR A 823 26.45 32.98 -23.83
C THR A 823 27.67 33.89 -23.82
N LYS A 824 28.11 34.31 -22.63
CA LYS A 824 29.31 35.13 -22.42
C LYS A 824 30.60 34.29 -22.48
N LEU A 825 31.59 34.76 -23.23
CA LEU A 825 32.99 34.37 -23.15
C LEU A 825 33.80 35.54 -22.55
N PRO A 826 34.18 35.46 -21.26
CA PRO A 826 34.84 36.57 -20.57
C PRO A 826 36.30 36.73 -20.99
N GLY A 827 36.76 37.97 -21.17
CA GLY A 827 38.15 38.26 -21.54
C GLY A 827 38.54 37.79 -22.94
N GLN A 828 37.59 37.73 -23.86
CA GLN A 828 37.77 37.27 -25.24
C GLN A 828 37.11 38.25 -26.23
N THR A 829 37.69 38.34 -27.43
CA THR A 829 37.20 39.11 -28.57
C THR A 829 37.32 38.28 -29.85
N VAL A 830 36.32 38.39 -30.71
CA VAL A 830 36.17 37.66 -31.98
C VAL A 830 35.81 38.61 -33.13
N LEU A 831 35.35 39.84 -32.80
CA LEU A 831 34.78 40.82 -33.73
C LEU A 831 35.53 42.16 -33.73
N SER A 832 36.78 42.19 -33.24
CA SER A 832 37.65 43.38 -33.18
C SER A 832 37.90 44.09 -34.52
N SER A 833 37.49 43.48 -35.64
CA SER A 833 37.53 44.03 -37.00
C SER A 833 36.16 44.07 -37.70
N SER A 834 35.05 44.01 -36.95
CA SER A 834 33.69 44.03 -37.52
C SER A 834 33.39 45.32 -38.29
N SER A 835 32.62 45.18 -39.38
CA SER A 835 32.09 46.30 -40.16
C SER A 835 30.92 47.04 -39.50
N VAL A 836 30.46 46.61 -38.32
CA VAL A 836 29.36 47.23 -37.57
C VAL A 836 29.83 47.52 -36.15
N ILE A 837 30.07 48.80 -35.87
CA ILE A 837 30.67 49.29 -34.63
C ILE A 837 29.80 50.43 -34.07
N TYR A 838 29.42 50.34 -32.79
CA TYR A 838 28.78 51.40 -32.03
C TYR A 838 29.74 51.88 -30.93
N GLN A 839 29.88 53.20 -30.80
CA GLN A 839 30.68 53.86 -29.75
C GLN A 839 29.75 54.50 -28.71
N GLN A 840 30.30 54.89 -27.56
CA GLN A 840 29.55 55.45 -26.42
C GLN A 840 28.48 54.50 -25.87
N VAL A 841 28.78 53.20 -25.90
CA VAL A 841 27.95 52.15 -25.30
C VAL A 841 28.43 51.94 -23.86
N PHE A 842 27.57 52.21 -22.90
CA PHE A 842 27.92 52.32 -21.48
C PHE A 842 27.94 50.98 -20.75
N ASP A 843 27.13 50.01 -21.18
CA ASP A 843 27.14 48.66 -20.61
C ASP A 843 26.87 47.55 -21.63
N THR A 844 26.98 46.30 -21.15
CA THR A 844 26.78 45.10 -21.97
C THR A 844 25.33 44.93 -22.43
N ASN A 845 24.35 45.34 -21.63
CA ASN A 845 22.93 45.19 -21.94
C ASN A 845 22.53 46.10 -23.10
N GLN A 846 23.05 47.33 -23.13
CA GLN A 846 22.93 48.24 -24.27
C GLN A 846 23.55 47.64 -25.54
N CYS A 847 24.72 46.99 -25.45
CA CYS A 847 25.34 46.30 -26.59
C CYS A 847 24.53 45.09 -27.08
N ALA A 848 23.96 44.30 -26.15
CA ALA A 848 23.08 43.20 -26.47
C ALA A 848 21.77 43.67 -27.12
N LYS A 849 21.18 44.78 -26.65
CA LYS A 849 20.02 45.44 -27.25
C LYS A 849 20.30 45.91 -28.68
N LEU A 850 21.51 46.43 -28.94
CA LEU A 850 21.94 46.81 -30.28
C LEU A 850 22.08 45.61 -31.21
N CYS A 851 22.59 44.46 -30.74
CA CYS A 851 22.63 43.21 -31.51
C CYS A 851 21.22 42.66 -31.78
N ASP A 852 20.38 42.60 -30.76
CA ASP A 852 19.07 41.96 -30.83
C ASP A 852 18.09 42.69 -31.76
N ASN A 853 18.12 44.04 -31.77
CA ASN A 853 17.28 44.86 -32.64
C ASN A 853 17.89 45.11 -34.04
N TYR A 854 19.03 44.53 -34.39
CA TYR A 854 19.75 44.86 -35.63
C TYR A 854 19.07 44.29 -36.89
N GLN A 855 18.43 45.15 -37.68
CA GLN A 855 17.58 44.72 -38.81
C GLN A 855 18.33 44.36 -40.10
N ALA A 856 19.57 44.86 -40.31
CA ALA A 856 20.26 44.67 -41.59
C ALA A 856 20.93 43.29 -41.76
N TYR A 857 20.98 42.48 -40.68
CA TYR A 857 21.18 41.03 -40.70
C TYR A 857 20.86 40.45 -39.31
N ASN A 858 20.46 39.18 -39.24
CA ASN A 858 20.32 38.48 -37.94
C ASN A 858 21.68 38.43 -37.20
N CYS A 859 21.81 39.23 -36.15
CA CYS A 859 23.03 39.34 -35.35
C CYS A 859 23.23 38.09 -34.48
N LYS A 860 24.26 37.29 -34.79
CA LYS A 860 24.54 36.01 -34.12
C LYS A 860 25.41 36.14 -32.88
N SER A 861 26.14 37.25 -32.75
CA SER A 861 27.05 37.53 -31.62
C SER A 861 27.41 39.01 -31.54
N PHE A 862 27.99 39.45 -30.43
CA PHE A 862 28.63 40.75 -30.29
C PHE A 862 29.87 40.70 -29.39
N ASP A 863 30.77 41.69 -29.52
CA ASP A 863 31.83 41.96 -28.56
C ASP A 863 31.55 43.30 -27.87
N PHE A 864 31.67 43.34 -26.54
CA PHE A 864 31.62 44.58 -25.76
C PHE A 864 32.98 44.84 -25.09
N CYS A 865 33.64 45.92 -25.50
CA CYS A 865 34.89 46.42 -24.93
C CYS A 865 34.59 47.59 -23.99
N PHE A 866 34.72 47.35 -22.69
CA PHE A 866 34.18 48.21 -21.62
C PHE A 866 35.13 49.33 -21.19
N ASP A 867 36.38 49.28 -21.63
CA ASP A 867 37.40 50.32 -21.46
C ASP A 867 37.22 51.49 -22.44
N ILE A 868 36.84 51.18 -23.68
CA ILE A 868 36.59 52.14 -24.77
C ILE A 868 35.11 52.34 -25.09
N GLY A 869 34.20 51.78 -24.27
CA GLY A 869 32.74 51.91 -24.44
C GLY A 869 32.26 51.58 -25.85
N THR A 870 32.78 50.50 -26.44
CA THR A 870 32.59 50.16 -27.86
C THR A 870 32.02 48.76 -28.02
N CYS A 871 31.05 48.65 -28.92
CA CYS A 871 30.23 47.46 -29.20
C CYS A 871 30.38 47.05 -30.67
N PHE A 872 30.79 45.81 -30.94
CA PHE A 872 31.00 45.28 -32.29
C PHE A 872 29.97 44.18 -32.57
N LEU A 873 29.17 44.28 -33.64
CA LEU A 873 28.12 43.30 -33.96
C LEU A 873 28.59 42.26 -34.97
N GLY A 874 28.15 41.00 -34.84
CA GLY A 874 28.66 39.84 -35.59
C GLY A 874 27.60 39.05 -36.37
N LYS A 875 28.00 38.53 -37.54
CA LYS A 875 27.19 37.66 -38.42
C LYS A 875 27.33 36.16 -38.14
N THR A 876 28.31 35.78 -37.32
CA THR A 876 28.76 34.39 -37.09
C THR A 876 28.59 34.02 -35.62
N HIS A 877 28.09 32.82 -35.33
CA HIS A 877 28.09 32.33 -33.94
C HIS A 877 29.52 31.87 -33.58
N VAL A 878 29.93 31.87 -32.30
CA VAL A 878 31.32 31.51 -31.93
C VAL A 878 31.73 30.10 -32.36
N PHE A 879 30.78 29.17 -32.48
CA PHE A 879 31.03 27.82 -33.02
C PHE A 879 31.34 27.79 -34.54
N ASP A 880 31.05 28.86 -35.27
CA ASP A 880 31.35 29.01 -36.71
C ASP A 880 32.74 29.63 -36.95
N VAL A 881 33.39 30.15 -35.90
CA VAL A 881 34.65 30.88 -36.00
C VAL A 881 35.84 29.94 -35.69
N PRO A 882 36.92 29.95 -36.49
CA PRO A 882 38.13 29.18 -36.18
C PRO A 882 38.71 29.55 -34.81
N LYS A 883 39.15 28.55 -34.04
CA LYS A 883 39.72 28.74 -32.69
C LYS A 883 40.97 29.64 -32.64
N ALA A 884 41.62 29.89 -33.78
CA ALA A 884 42.75 30.81 -33.89
C ALA A 884 42.32 32.30 -33.87
N ASP A 885 41.08 32.59 -34.27
CA ASP A 885 40.55 33.95 -34.41
C ASP A 885 39.81 34.41 -33.13
N VAL A 886 39.69 33.54 -32.12
CA VAL A 886 39.19 33.86 -30.78
C VAL A 886 40.36 34.37 -29.94
N ILE A 887 40.52 35.70 -29.91
CA ILE A 887 41.66 36.38 -29.28
C ILE A 887 41.34 36.66 -27.81
N SER A 888 42.29 36.41 -26.91
CA SER A 888 42.17 36.83 -25.52
C SER A 888 42.41 38.34 -25.40
N ASN A 889 41.45 39.06 -24.84
CA ASN A 889 41.56 40.48 -24.49
C ASN A 889 40.78 40.73 -23.19
N PRO A 890 41.44 41.01 -22.05
CA PRO A 890 40.76 41.17 -20.76
C PRO A 890 39.82 42.39 -20.70
N MET A 891 39.95 43.34 -21.63
CA MET A 891 39.12 44.55 -21.69
C MET A 891 37.86 44.38 -22.54
N CYS A 892 37.71 43.23 -23.21
CA CYS A 892 36.54 42.89 -24.03
C CYS A 892 35.92 41.58 -23.58
N ASN A 893 34.63 41.41 -23.89
CA ASN A 893 33.92 40.15 -23.68
C ASN A 893 33.07 39.86 -24.93
N HIS A 894 33.14 38.61 -25.41
CA HIS A 894 32.32 38.14 -26.53
C HIS A 894 31.03 37.50 -26.02
N TYR A 895 29.95 37.63 -26.78
CA TYR A 895 28.61 37.16 -26.44
C TYR A 895 27.97 36.53 -27.67
N SER A 896 27.57 35.26 -27.59
CA SER A 896 27.10 34.45 -28.74
C SER A 896 25.68 33.92 -28.51
N ARG A 897 24.77 34.07 -29.48
CA ARG A 897 23.30 33.92 -29.28
C ARG A 897 22.87 32.49 -28.87
N ASN A 898 22.02 32.40 -27.85
CA ASN A 898 21.54 31.16 -27.24
C ASN A 898 20.40 30.49 -28.04
N TYR A 899 20.73 29.69 -29.05
CA TYR A 899 19.72 29.00 -29.87
C TYR A 899 18.85 27.96 -29.14
N ILE A 900 19.21 27.53 -27.93
CA ILE A 900 18.42 26.54 -27.17
C ILE A 900 17.13 27.14 -26.58
N ASP A 901 17.11 28.45 -26.32
CA ASP A 901 15.98 29.12 -25.69
C ASP A 901 14.78 29.33 -26.62
N ASP A 902 14.98 29.22 -27.93
CA ASP A 902 13.94 29.17 -28.97
C ASP A 902 13.04 27.91 -28.83
N PHE A 903 13.38 26.93 -27.98
CA PHE A 903 12.75 25.60 -27.91
C PHE A 903 12.22 25.22 -26.52
N THR A 904 11.11 24.48 -26.49
CA THR A 904 10.57 23.82 -25.29
C THR A 904 10.91 22.33 -25.30
N MET A 905 11.50 21.85 -24.22
CA MET A 905 11.81 20.43 -24.02
C MET A 905 10.56 19.63 -23.62
N THR A 906 10.43 18.41 -24.16
CA THR A 906 9.57 17.33 -23.66
C THR A 906 10.46 16.13 -23.38
N ALA A 907 10.55 15.74 -22.11
CA ALA A 907 11.43 14.67 -21.65
C ALA A 907 10.99 13.28 -22.15
N SER A 908 11.95 12.38 -22.38
CA SER A 908 11.73 10.96 -22.72
C SER A 908 10.81 10.75 -23.94
N ARG A 909 10.96 11.61 -24.95
CA ARG A 909 10.14 11.64 -26.17
C ARG A 909 11.02 11.89 -27.40
N THR A 910 10.51 11.43 -28.54
CA THR A 910 11.04 11.66 -29.89
C THR A 910 9.89 11.98 -30.82
N ILE A 911 10.18 12.57 -31.98
CA ILE A 911 9.21 12.75 -33.06
C ILE A 911 9.53 11.77 -34.20
N GLN A 912 8.50 11.38 -34.98
CA GLN A 912 8.73 10.63 -36.22
C GLN A 912 9.38 11.54 -37.26
N LEU A 913 10.37 11.01 -37.97
CA LEU A 913 11.25 11.80 -38.83
C LEU A 913 10.57 12.07 -40.20
N VAL A 914 10.41 13.34 -40.58
CA VAL A 914 9.71 13.80 -41.80
C VAL A 914 10.51 14.93 -42.47
N ASN A 915 11.22 14.59 -43.55
CA ASN A 915 12.19 15.46 -44.25
C ASN A 915 13.39 15.89 -43.37
N ASP A 916 13.85 14.97 -42.53
CA ASP A 916 14.76 15.23 -41.41
C ASP A 916 16.26 15.10 -41.74
N ARG A 917 17.10 15.70 -40.87
CA ARG A 917 18.56 15.62 -40.91
C ARG A 917 19.13 15.13 -39.58
N ILE A 918 19.89 14.03 -39.63
CA ILE A 918 20.61 13.49 -38.46
C ILE A 918 22.04 14.05 -38.44
N VAL A 919 22.51 14.47 -37.26
CA VAL A 919 23.86 15.00 -37.01
C VAL A 919 24.44 14.34 -35.75
N SER A 920 25.64 13.76 -35.85
CA SER A 920 26.31 13.04 -34.77
C SER A 920 27.54 13.77 -34.25
N GLY A 921 27.86 13.64 -32.96
CA GLY A 921 29.05 14.25 -32.36
C GLY A 921 28.90 15.74 -32.08
N VAL A 922 27.66 16.19 -31.87
CA VAL A 922 27.31 17.58 -31.54
C VAL A 922 26.72 17.67 -30.14
N THR A 923 26.94 18.79 -29.45
CA THR A 923 26.29 19.09 -28.16
C THR A 923 24.83 19.53 -28.36
N LEU A 924 24.04 19.55 -27.29
CA LEU A 924 22.66 20.09 -27.31
C LEU A 924 22.58 21.52 -27.90
N ALA A 925 23.49 22.42 -27.52
CA ALA A 925 23.52 23.78 -28.04
C ALA A 925 23.88 23.84 -29.54
N GLN A 926 24.77 22.96 -30.01
CA GLN A 926 25.08 22.81 -31.43
C GLN A 926 23.91 22.17 -32.21
N CYS A 927 23.17 21.26 -31.59
CA CYS A 927 21.95 20.68 -32.16
C CYS A 927 20.87 21.75 -32.38
N ALA A 928 20.61 22.58 -31.35
CA ALA A 928 19.69 23.71 -31.47
C ALA A 928 20.14 24.72 -32.54
N LYS A 929 21.43 25.09 -32.58
CA LYS A 929 22.00 25.91 -33.66
C LYS A 929 21.74 25.32 -35.04
N ASN A 930 22.01 24.03 -35.23
CA ASN A 930 21.83 23.35 -36.51
C ASN A 930 20.35 23.27 -36.93
N CYS A 931 19.41 23.29 -35.99
CA CYS A 931 17.98 23.46 -36.27
C CYS A 931 17.68 24.89 -36.75
N VAL A 932 18.14 25.91 -36.00
CA VAL A 932 17.90 27.32 -36.33
C VAL A 932 18.52 27.74 -37.66
N ASP A 933 19.71 27.22 -37.98
CA ASP A 933 20.44 27.48 -39.24
C ASP A 933 19.95 26.60 -40.43
N MET A 934 18.96 25.72 -40.23
CA MET A 934 18.35 24.96 -41.32
C MET A 934 17.49 25.88 -42.21
N GLU A 935 17.54 25.65 -43.53
CA GLU A 935 17.09 26.62 -44.54
C GLU A 935 15.69 27.19 -44.28
N ALA A 936 15.59 28.52 -44.35
CA ALA A 936 14.38 29.32 -44.07
C ALA A 936 13.69 29.07 -42.71
N GLY A 937 14.37 28.43 -41.75
CA GLY A 937 13.79 28.06 -40.46
C GLY A 937 12.90 26.80 -40.52
N SER A 938 13.02 25.98 -41.56
CA SER A 938 12.22 24.77 -41.79
C SER A 938 12.30 23.70 -40.69
N CYS A 939 13.29 23.77 -39.80
CA CYS A 939 13.37 22.91 -38.62
C CYS A 939 12.43 23.42 -37.51
N ALA A 940 11.39 22.65 -37.23
CA ALA A 940 10.33 22.93 -36.27
C ALA A 940 10.51 22.21 -34.93
N SER A 941 11.27 21.11 -34.90
CA SER A 941 11.69 20.45 -33.68
C SER A 941 12.99 19.67 -33.88
N PHE A 942 13.63 19.25 -32.80
CA PHE A 942 14.70 18.27 -32.86
C PHE A 942 14.64 17.27 -31.70
N SER A 943 15.06 16.04 -31.93
CA SER A 943 15.32 15.07 -30.84
C SER A 943 16.82 14.98 -30.57
N TYR A 944 17.22 15.11 -29.31
CA TYR A 944 18.63 15.00 -28.89
C TYR A 944 18.80 13.85 -27.90
N CYS A 945 19.76 12.97 -28.18
CA CYS A 945 20.05 11.76 -27.41
C CYS A 945 21.45 11.89 -26.79
N ASP A 946 21.52 12.32 -25.53
CA ASP A 946 22.75 12.87 -24.94
C ASP A 946 23.88 11.82 -24.83
N GLY A 947 23.56 10.62 -24.33
CA GLY A 947 24.49 9.49 -24.26
C GLY A 947 24.97 8.92 -25.61
N GLN A 948 24.58 9.54 -26.73
CA GLN A 948 25.07 9.25 -28.09
C GLN A 948 25.58 10.51 -28.82
N SER A 949 25.51 11.69 -28.19
CA SER A 949 25.73 13.01 -28.83
C SER A 949 25.03 13.14 -30.18
N LEU A 950 23.80 12.60 -30.26
CA LEU A 950 23.06 12.41 -31.51
C LEU A 950 21.89 13.38 -31.59
N CYS A 951 21.91 14.22 -32.62
CA CYS A 951 20.91 15.21 -32.96
C CYS A 951 20.07 14.73 -34.15
N ARG A 952 18.74 14.86 -34.08
CA ARG A 952 17.80 14.54 -35.16
C ARG A 952 16.90 15.75 -35.40
N LEU A 953 17.21 16.53 -36.43
CA LEU A 953 16.53 17.76 -36.82
C LEU A 953 15.29 17.43 -37.66
N SER A 954 14.14 18.01 -37.32
CA SER A 954 12.86 17.69 -37.95
C SER A 954 12.06 18.90 -38.42
N THR A 955 11.40 18.75 -39.56
CA THR A 955 10.40 19.72 -40.04
C THR A 955 9.05 19.59 -39.35
N ALA A 956 8.84 18.53 -38.57
CA ALA A 956 7.60 18.28 -37.84
C ALA A 956 7.49 19.08 -36.52
N SER A 957 6.27 19.53 -36.20
CA SER A 957 5.93 20.24 -34.96
C SER A 957 4.80 19.56 -34.20
N MET A 958 4.88 19.56 -32.86
CA MET A 958 3.79 19.14 -31.99
C MET A 958 2.56 20.07 -32.02
N LYS A 959 2.66 21.26 -32.65
CA LYS A 959 1.52 22.16 -32.85
C LYS A 959 0.65 21.79 -34.07
N ASN A 960 1.11 20.90 -34.95
CA ASN A 960 0.45 20.65 -36.23
C ASN A 960 -0.66 19.60 -36.06
N VAL A 961 -1.88 20.10 -35.91
CA VAL A 961 -3.07 19.35 -35.49
C VAL A 961 -3.35 18.17 -36.43
N GLY A 962 -3.12 16.95 -35.93
CA GLY A 962 -3.66 15.72 -36.51
C GLY A 962 -2.72 14.87 -37.39
N GLN A 963 -1.45 15.22 -37.57
CA GLN A 963 -0.53 14.44 -38.42
C GLN A 963 0.75 13.90 -37.76
N VAL A 964 1.17 14.39 -36.59
CA VAL A 964 2.43 13.91 -35.96
C VAL A 964 2.26 13.63 -34.47
N SER A 965 2.75 12.47 -34.04
CA SER A 965 2.66 11.98 -32.65
C SER A 965 4.04 11.72 -32.04
N ALA A 966 4.33 12.30 -30.87
CA ALA A 966 5.60 12.06 -30.18
C ALA A 966 5.67 10.67 -29.55
N THR A 967 6.58 9.83 -30.04
CA THR A 967 6.86 8.48 -29.51
C THR A 967 7.68 8.54 -28.21
N PRO A 968 7.36 7.71 -27.20
CA PRO A 968 8.22 7.52 -26.03
C PRO A 968 9.65 7.13 -26.41
N SER A 969 10.65 7.63 -25.69
CA SER A 969 12.05 7.26 -25.85
C SER A 969 12.74 7.19 -24.48
N ALA A 970 13.50 6.13 -24.23
CA ALA A 970 14.27 5.97 -23.01
C ALA A 970 15.63 6.71 -23.03
N THR A 971 16.03 7.29 -24.17
CA THR A 971 17.40 7.78 -24.40
C THR A 971 17.50 9.15 -25.07
N CYS A 972 16.36 9.78 -25.41
CA CYS A 972 16.32 11.06 -26.11
C CYS A 972 15.21 11.97 -25.56
N ASN A 973 15.45 13.28 -25.60
CA ASN A 973 14.46 14.32 -25.33
C ASN A 973 14.08 15.04 -26.64
N LEU A 974 12.82 15.47 -26.74
CA LEU A 974 12.29 16.24 -27.88
C LEU A 974 12.30 17.73 -27.54
N TYR A 975 12.74 18.57 -28.45
CA TYR A 975 12.79 20.02 -28.31
C TYR A 975 11.96 20.64 -29.43
N THR A 976 10.79 21.19 -29.11
CA THR A 976 9.87 21.78 -30.09
C THR A 976 10.01 23.30 -30.10
N ARG A 977 10.17 23.88 -31.29
CA ARG A 977 10.41 25.31 -31.47
C ARG A 977 9.19 26.15 -31.09
N GLN A 978 9.43 27.20 -30.32
CA GLN A 978 8.43 28.18 -29.90
C GLN A 978 8.66 29.56 -30.50
N TYR A 979 9.90 29.90 -30.85
CA TYR A 979 10.28 31.23 -31.35
C TYR A 979 11.19 31.16 -32.57
N PHE A 980 11.12 32.18 -33.41
CA PHE A 980 12.18 32.54 -34.36
C PHE A 980 13.27 33.36 -33.63
N PRO A 981 14.48 33.51 -34.20
CA PRO A 981 15.63 34.10 -33.47
C PRO A 981 15.51 35.60 -33.19
N ASP A 982 14.52 36.25 -33.80
CA ASP A 982 14.07 37.63 -33.55
C ASP A 982 13.08 37.74 -32.37
N GLY A 983 12.66 36.62 -31.80
CA GLY A 983 11.69 36.54 -30.71
C GLY A 983 10.23 36.46 -31.16
N THR A 984 9.93 36.46 -32.46
CA THR A 984 8.56 36.25 -32.95
C THR A 984 8.10 34.80 -32.74
N GLY A 985 6.81 34.61 -32.50
CA GLY A 985 6.25 33.28 -32.21
C GLY A 985 6.34 32.34 -33.42
N TYR A 986 6.92 31.16 -33.22
CA TYR A 986 7.04 30.12 -34.24
C TYR A 986 5.67 29.52 -34.55
N VAL A 987 5.15 29.89 -35.73
CA VAL A 987 4.01 29.26 -36.40
C VAL A 987 4.56 28.15 -37.30
N ALA A 988 3.94 26.97 -37.25
CA ALA A 988 4.42 25.73 -37.85
C ALA A 988 3.47 25.18 -38.94
#